data_AF-A0A397RNE5-F1
#
_entry.id   AF-A0A397RNE5-F1
#
_cell.length_a   1.000
_cell.length_b   1.000
_cell.length_c   1.000
_cell.angle_alpha   90.00
_cell.angle_beta   90.00
_cell.angle_gamma   90.00
#
_symmetry.space_group_name_H-M   'P 1'
#
loop_
_entity.id
_entity.type
_entity.pdbx_description
1 polymer ?
#
loop_
_entity_poly.entity_id
_entity_poly.type
_entity_poly.pdbx_seq_one_letter_code
_entity_poly.pdbx_strand_id
1 'polypeptide(L)'
;MLYDKITIFDGGFGSELDRLGLPTSCPEDLNITNPLDIQKIHNSYAEYADYITTNTFGLNKIKYHGAYTIEEVLKAAIKNARVTKKKVFFDIGPTGQMLKPMGTLSFDEAYEAFKEIALLSKDLVDGYIIETFSDLYEIKACILALKENTSLPIFATMTFDKTGRTLTGSTPEIVANTLTNLDVDALGVNCSLGPDELLDIVKRMAEYTNKPIIIQPNRGLPKIKNGKTIYDMDKDHFVKSVGNYLPLGVVILGGCCGTTPEFIKGLADNYKGKDVVKREYIRRTLINSPTKLVEIDYVRVCGERLNPTGKKKLKEALKNEDYDYLVSLALQQEENSDLLDLNCGLPGIDEVSVMQNAVTKIQEFVDLPLQIDSSNYLAIEAGCRYYNGIPLVNSVNATKEIMDKVFPIVKKYGAVILGLAMDEAGVPKTAEERYNKAKLILDTAISYGIPKERVMIDTLVLTASAEQELVKETLKALTMVRSLGVKTALGVSNVSFGLPFRPLLNRTFLTMAMYAGLNMPIINPSDLEMIHAIYAYRALLGIDQNSSDFINHFAEMEEVKSTVVAKGTVEKQDSNTLDLYQAVKKGLKNMVPNLLNKELEEKEPMVIINDVLIKALNDVGDAYDKGKMYLPQLIASAEAAKEAFSIISLKFPSSGEVKGTVVMCTVKGDVHDIGKNICKVVMESYGYKVIDLGKDTPIEAVVDAYYKYNPDVIGLSALMTTTVISMEDTIKALRKIDCKAKIIVGGAVLTKDIADRIGADYYSSDALSLVNLLTEIIKH
;
A
#
# COMPACT_ATOMS: atom_id res chain seq x y z
N MET A 1 -30.07 5.30 5.85
CA MET A 1 -29.59 6.49 6.58
C MET A 1 -29.55 6.13 8.06
N LEU A 2 -28.36 5.83 8.60
CA LEU A 2 -28.16 5.37 9.98
C LEU A 2 -27.09 6.22 10.72
N TYR A 3 -26.70 7.38 10.17
CA TYR A 3 -25.45 8.07 10.52
C TYR A 3 -25.62 9.57 10.81
N ASP A 4 -26.83 10.04 11.06
CA ASP A 4 -27.07 11.45 11.43
C ASP A 4 -26.77 11.73 12.92
N LYS A 5 -26.66 10.66 13.72
CA LYS A 5 -26.36 10.71 15.14
C LYS A 5 -25.08 9.96 15.45
N ILE A 6 -24.35 10.43 16.45
CA ILE A 6 -23.17 9.75 16.97
C ILE A 6 -23.59 8.44 17.62
N THR A 7 -22.89 7.36 17.26
CA THR A 7 -23.07 6.02 17.83
C THR A 7 -21.78 5.51 18.46
N ILE A 8 -21.91 4.59 19.41
CA ILE A 8 -20.79 4.12 20.23
C ILE A 8 -20.50 2.63 19.94
N PHE A 9 -19.24 2.31 19.62
CA PHE A 9 -18.68 0.95 19.64
C PHE A 9 -18.14 0.62 21.03
N ASP A 10 -17.84 -0.65 21.26
CA ASP A 10 -17.16 -1.12 22.47
C ASP A 10 -15.67 -0.74 22.51
N GLY A 11 -14.99 -1.21 23.55
CA GLY A 11 -13.59 -0.93 23.85
C GLY A 11 -12.67 -2.13 23.62
N GLY A 12 -11.46 -2.06 24.19
CA GLY A 12 -10.44 -3.08 24.03
C GLY A 12 -10.78 -4.40 24.72
N PHE A 13 -11.02 -5.45 23.94
CA PHE A 13 -11.34 -6.78 24.48
C PHE A 13 -10.15 -7.39 25.23
N GLY A 14 -8.94 -7.32 24.65
CA GLY A 14 -7.72 -7.88 25.25
C GLY A 14 -7.38 -7.28 26.63
N SER A 15 -7.67 -5.99 26.84
CA SER A 15 -7.44 -5.33 28.13
C SER A 15 -8.38 -5.83 29.23
N GLU A 16 -9.59 -6.25 28.88
CA GLU A 16 -10.52 -6.86 29.83
C GLU A 16 -10.13 -8.31 30.15
N LEU A 17 -9.57 -9.04 29.19
CA LEU A 17 -8.99 -10.37 29.43
C LEU A 17 -7.84 -10.28 30.45
N ASP A 18 -6.92 -9.34 30.26
CA ASP A 18 -5.83 -9.08 31.20
C ASP A 18 -6.34 -8.68 32.59
N ARG A 19 -7.38 -7.84 32.65
CA ARG A 19 -8.02 -7.40 33.91
C ARG A 19 -8.65 -8.56 34.68
N LEU A 20 -9.23 -9.53 33.97
CA LEU A 20 -9.81 -10.74 34.55
C LEU A 20 -8.79 -11.85 34.81
N GLY A 21 -7.52 -11.65 34.44
CA GLY A 21 -6.46 -12.65 34.60
C GLY A 21 -6.61 -13.86 33.69
N LEU A 22 -7.29 -13.69 32.55
CA LEU A 22 -7.48 -14.72 31.55
C LEU A 22 -6.26 -14.80 30.60
N PRO A 23 -5.95 -15.98 30.03
CA PRO A 23 -4.83 -16.12 29.13
C PRO A 23 -5.07 -15.37 27.82
N THR A 24 -4.06 -14.63 27.36
CA THR A 24 -4.12 -13.81 26.14
C THR A 24 -3.39 -14.42 24.94
N SER A 25 -2.87 -15.64 25.07
CA SER A 25 -2.12 -16.33 23.99
C SER A 25 -3.00 -16.76 22.81
N CYS A 26 -4.25 -17.15 23.08
CA CYS A 26 -5.28 -17.38 22.07
C CYS A 26 -6.64 -16.95 22.64
N PRO A 27 -6.96 -15.65 22.60
CA PRO A 27 -8.22 -15.10 23.10
C PRO A 27 -9.44 -15.79 22.51
N GLU A 28 -9.37 -16.27 21.27
CA GLU A 28 -10.48 -16.87 20.54
C GLU A 28 -10.98 -18.17 21.21
N ASP A 29 -10.08 -18.99 21.76
CA ASP A 29 -10.45 -20.25 22.44
C ASP A 29 -11.29 -20.02 23.70
N LEU A 30 -11.15 -18.84 24.33
CA LEU A 30 -11.93 -18.46 25.51
C LEU A 30 -13.43 -18.37 25.23
N ASN A 31 -13.84 -18.23 23.96
CA ASN A 31 -15.24 -18.30 23.59
C ASN A 31 -15.87 -19.67 23.93
N ILE A 32 -15.07 -20.73 23.98
CA ILE A 32 -15.50 -22.10 24.30
C ILE A 32 -15.11 -22.47 25.73
N THR A 33 -13.89 -22.15 26.17
CA THR A 33 -13.38 -22.58 27.48
C THR A 33 -13.87 -21.70 28.62
N ASN A 34 -14.11 -20.41 28.37
CA ASN A 34 -14.53 -19.42 29.37
C ASN A 34 -15.75 -18.57 28.93
N PRO A 35 -16.84 -19.17 28.40
CA PRO A 35 -17.93 -18.42 27.76
C PRO A 35 -18.63 -17.45 28.70
N LEU A 36 -18.75 -17.78 30.00
CA LEU A 36 -19.38 -16.91 30.98
C LEU A 36 -18.56 -15.63 31.23
N ASP A 37 -17.24 -15.71 31.20
CA ASP A 37 -16.40 -14.52 31.39
C ASP A 37 -16.41 -13.64 30.15
N ILE A 38 -16.38 -14.23 28.95
CA ILE A 38 -16.57 -13.52 27.68
C ILE A 38 -17.93 -12.79 27.65
N GLN A 39 -19.01 -13.46 28.05
CA GLN A 39 -20.34 -12.84 28.15
C GLN A 39 -20.39 -11.69 29.17
N LYS A 40 -19.65 -11.78 30.29
CA LYS A 40 -19.55 -10.66 31.25
C LYS A 40 -18.86 -9.45 30.62
N ILE A 41 -17.79 -9.65 29.85
CA ILE A 41 -17.10 -8.58 29.13
C ILE A 41 -18.04 -7.92 28.11
N HIS A 42 -18.74 -8.70 27.28
CA HIS A 42 -19.67 -8.10 26.32
C HIS A 42 -20.80 -7.31 27.02
N ASN A 43 -21.36 -7.84 28.11
CA ASN A 43 -22.42 -7.15 28.85
C ASN A 43 -21.93 -5.86 29.52
N SER A 44 -20.69 -5.79 29.98
CA SER A 44 -20.14 -4.57 30.60
C SER A 44 -20.01 -3.43 29.59
N TYR A 45 -19.67 -3.73 28.34
CA TYR A 45 -19.68 -2.74 27.25
C TYR A 45 -21.10 -2.42 26.74
N ALA A 46 -21.98 -3.41 26.65
CA ALA A 46 -23.32 -3.27 26.08
C ALA A 46 -24.23 -2.28 26.82
N GLU A 47 -23.95 -1.97 28.08
CA GLU A 47 -24.66 -0.92 28.81
C GLU A 47 -24.53 0.45 28.09
N TYR A 48 -23.37 0.72 27.48
CA TYR A 48 -23.02 2.03 26.92
C TYR A 48 -22.92 2.02 25.39
N ALA A 49 -22.46 0.90 24.82
CA ALA A 49 -22.28 0.73 23.37
C ALA A 49 -23.60 0.45 22.62
N ASP A 50 -23.63 0.87 21.36
CA ASP A 50 -24.67 0.53 20.37
C ASP A 50 -24.32 -0.72 19.57
N TYR A 51 -23.03 -0.93 19.33
CA TYR A 51 -22.45 -2.05 18.60
C TYR A 51 -21.47 -2.80 19.49
N ILE A 52 -21.47 -4.13 19.38
CA ILE A 52 -20.55 -5.02 20.09
C ILE A 52 -19.77 -5.84 19.06
N THR A 53 -18.47 -5.94 19.26
CA THR A 53 -17.57 -6.79 18.47
C THR A 53 -17.52 -8.20 19.03
N THR A 54 -17.35 -9.21 18.17
CA THR A 54 -17.07 -10.58 18.60
C THR A 54 -15.62 -10.73 19.04
N ASN A 55 -15.32 -11.62 19.98
CA ASN A 55 -13.95 -11.94 20.36
C ASN A 55 -13.31 -12.88 19.30
N THR A 56 -13.01 -12.34 18.11
CA THR A 56 -12.61 -13.12 16.92
C THR A 56 -11.49 -12.47 16.09
N PHE A 57 -10.79 -11.46 16.63
CA PHE A 57 -9.73 -10.73 15.94
C PHE A 57 -8.73 -11.60 15.18
N GLY A 58 -8.25 -12.69 15.77
CA GLY A 58 -7.31 -13.64 15.15
C GLY A 58 -7.95 -14.82 14.43
N LEU A 59 -9.28 -14.89 14.35
CA LEU A 59 -10.01 -16.08 13.87
C LEU A 59 -10.06 -16.15 12.33
N ASN A 60 -8.99 -16.66 11.73
CA ASN A 60 -8.94 -17.07 10.33
C ASN A 60 -7.94 -18.21 10.16
N LYS A 61 -8.06 -18.99 9.08
CA LYS A 61 -7.24 -20.20 8.85
C LYS A 61 -5.72 -19.98 8.81
N ILE A 62 -5.28 -18.73 8.61
CA ILE A 62 -3.85 -18.39 8.51
C ILE A 62 -3.27 -18.06 9.89
N LYS A 63 -4.03 -17.32 10.72
CA LYS A 63 -3.59 -16.80 12.01
C LYS A 63 -3.98 -17.67 13.21
N TYR A 64 -5.15 -18.28 13.14
CA TYR A 64 -5.71 -19.04 14.24
C TYR A 64 -5.04 -20.42 14.34
N HIS A 65 -4.43 -20.69 15.48
CA HIS A 65 -3.74 -21.95 15.80
C HIS A 65 -4.22 -22.54 17.15
N GLY A 66 -5.48 -22.25 17.52
CA GLY A 66 -6.08 -22.73 18.76
C GLY A 66 -6.51 -24.20 18.70
N ALA A 67 -7.15 -24.66 19.78
CA ALA A 67 -7.47 -26.07 19.98
C ALA A 67 -8.75 -26.55 19.25
N TYR A 68 -9.55 -25.64 18.70
CA TYR A 68 -10.87 -25.93 18.14
C TYR A 68 -10.92 -25.64 16.64
N THR A 69 -12.03 -25.99 15.98
CA THR A 69 -12.24 -25.59 14.58
C THR A 69 -12.72 -24.13 14.49
N ILE A 70 -12.44 -23.47 13.36
CA ILE A 70 -12.90 -22.09 13.11
C ILE A 70 -14.42 -21.97 13.29
N GLU A 71 -15.19 -22.93 12.77
CA GLU A 71 -16.64 -22.91 12.84
C GLU A 71 -17.16 -23.01 14.28
N GLU A 72 -16.56 -23.86 15.12
CA GLU A 72 -16.92 -23.99 16.54
C GLU A 72 -16.68 -22.69 17.30
N VAL A 73 -15.49 -22.11 17.13
CA VAL A 73 -15.11 -20.86 17.80
C VAL A 73 -15.97 -19.70 17.32
N LEU A 74 -16.19 -19.59 16.01
CA LEU A 74 -17.03 -18.56 15.39
C LEU A 74 -18.45 -18.60 15.96
N LYS A 75 -19.08 -19.79 16.00
CA LYS A 75 -20.43 -19.95 16.54
C LYS A 75 -20.48 -19.62 18.04
N ALA A 76 -19.47 -20.03 18.81
CA ALA A 76 -19.39 -19.73 20.23
C ALA A 76 -19.22 -18.22 20.49
N ALA A 77 -18.32 -17.55 19.75
CA ALA A 77 -18.07 -16.12 19.86
C ALA A 77 -19.32 -15.29 19.57
N ILE A 78 -20.01 -15.61 18.47
CA ILE A 78 -21.26 -14.92 18.11
C ILE A 78 -22.34 -15.16 19.17
N LYS A 79 -22.50 -16.40 19.64
CA LYS A 79 -23.44 -16.72 20.73
C LYS A 79 -23.15 -15.91 21.99
N ASN A 80 -21.87 -15.79 22.37
CA ASN A 80 -21.44 -15.03 23.54
C ASN A 80 -21.71 -13.53 23.38
N ALA A 81 -21.51 -12.94 22.20
CA ALA A 81 -21.83 -11.53 21.94
C ALA A 81 -23.34 -11.27 21.91
N ARG A 82 -24.14 -12.19 21.37
CA ARG A 82 -25.61 -12.05 21.22
C ARG A 82 -26.38 -11.99 22.53
N VAL A 83 -25.80 -12.43 23.66
CA VAL A 83 -26.47 -12.31 24.98
C VAL A 83 -26.79 -10.85 25.35
N THR A 84 -26.03 -9.91 24.78
CA THR A 84 -26.20 -8.46 25.00
C THR A 84 -27.46 -7.89 24.37
N LYS A 85 -28.05 -8.59 23.38
CA LYS A 85 -29.15 -8.12 22.52
C LYS A 85 -28.83 -6.82 21.74
N LYS A 86 -27.56 -6.45 21.64
CA LYS A 86 -27.08 -5.34 20.80
C LYS A 86 -26.84 -5.82 19.37
N LYS A 87 -26.51 -4.87 18.50
CA LYS A 87 -26.01 -5.19 17.15
C LYS A 87 -24.62 -5.78 17.27
N VAL A 88 -24.42 -6.98 16.72
CA VAL A 88 -23.17 -7.73 16.81
C VAL A 88 -22.43 -7.63 15.48
N PHE A 89 -21.24 -7.08 15.52
CA PHE A 89 -20.31 -6.99 14.38
C PHE A 89 -19.26 -8.09 14.52
N PHE A 90 -19.05 -8.85 13.46
CA PHE A 90 -17.97 -9.83 13.43
C PHE A 90 -16.63 -9.09 13.28
N ASP A 91 -15.76 -9.23 14.27
CA ASP A 91 -14.41 -8.65 14.26
C ASP A 91 -13.45 -9.53 13.46
N ILE A 92 -12.82 -8.92 12.46
CA ILE A 92 -11.79 -9.51 11.59
C ILE A 92 -10.52 -8.67 11.70
N GLY A 93 -9.47 -9.26 12.28
CA GLY A 93 -8.12 -8.73 12.22
C GLY A 93 -7.31 -9.25 11.03
N PRO A 94 -6.09 -8.71 10.80
CA PRO A 94 -5.21 -9.16 9.72
C PRO A 94 -4.71 -10.58 9.98
N THR A 95 -4.31 -11.27 8.90
CA THR A 95 -3.72 -12.63 8.91
C THR A 95 -2.39 -12.69 9.66
N GLY A 96 -1.70 -11.56 9.81
CA GLY A 96 -0.39 -11.48 10.46
C GLY A 96 0.78 -11.92 9.57
N GLN A 97 0.53 -12.25 8.30
CA GLN A 97 1.57 -12.54 7.32
C GLN A 97 1.61 -11.43 6.24
N MET A 98 2.80 -11.14 5.72
CA MET A 98 2.93 -10.20 4.61
C MET A 98 2.51 -10.86 3.29
N LEU A 99 1.76 -10.12 2.47
CA LEU A 99 1.39 -10.55 1.12
C LEU A 99 2.59 -10.47 0.17
N LYS A 100 2.57 -11.28 -0.88
CA LYS A 100 3.49 -11.15 -2.01
C LYS A 100 3.39 -9.73 -2.62
N PRO A 101 4.53 -9.11 -3.00
CA PRO A 101 5.88 -9.69 -3.01
C PRO A 101 6.63 -9.65 -1.67
N MET A 102 6.14 -8.91 -0.67
CA MET A 102 6.89 -8.67 0.59
C MET A 102 6.95 -9.87 1.52
N GLY A 103 6.01 -10.81 1.38
CA GLY A 103 5.99 -12.07 2.10
C GLY A 103 5.56 -13.22 1.21
N THR A 104 5.12 -14.31 1.84
CA THR A 104 4.80 -15.57 1.14
C THR A 104 3.32 -15.74 0.83
N LEU A 105 2.45 -14.98 1.50
CA LEU A 105 1.00 -15.14 1.38
C LEU A 105 0.52 -14.54 0.05
N SER A 106 -0.20 -15.33 -0.76
CA SER A 106 -0.83 -14.80 -1.97
C SER A 106 -2.14 -14.07 -1.67
N PHE A 107 -2.53 -13.16 -2.58
CA PHE A 107 -3.82 -12.48 -2.51
C PHE A 107 -4.99 -13.47 -2.43
N ASP A 108 -4.95 -14.55 -3.21
CA ASP A 108 -6.03 -15.55 -3.25
C ASP A 108 -6.09 -16.38 -1.96
N GLU A 109 -4.95 -16.72 -1.34
CA GLU A 109 -4.94 -17.39 -0.04
C GLU A 109 -5.55 -16.50 1.06
N ALA A 110 -5.23 -15.22 1.07
CA ALA A 110 -5.83 -14.24 1.98
C ALA A 110 -7.34 -14.11 1.72
N TYR A 111 -7.75 -13.94 0.45
CA TYR A 111 -9.16 -13.88 0.05
C TYR A 111 -9.93 -15.13 0.50
N GLU A 112 -9.41 -16.33 0.25
CA GLU A 112 -10.08 -17.58 0.65
C GLU A 112 -10.14 -17.75 2.17
N ALA A 113 -9.20 -17.19 2.94
CA ALA A 113 -9.27 -17.17 4.40
C ALA A 113 -10.45 -16.31 4.90
N PHE A 114 -10.62 -15.12 4.34
CA PHE A 114 -11.71 -14.22 4.73
C PHE A 114 -13.07 -14.65 4.17
N LYS A 115 -13.10 -15.30 3.00
CA LYS A 115 -14.33 -15.85 2.41
C LYS A 115 -14.92 -16.96 3.26
N GLU A 116 -14.09 -17.82 3.84
CA GLU A 116 -14.54 -18.84 4.79
C GLU A 116 -15.29 -18.19 5.96
N ILE A 117 -14.72 -17.14 6.54
CA ILE A 117 -15.37 -16.36 7.61
C ILE A 117 -16.70 -15.76 7.15
N ALA A 118 -16.73 -15.14 5.96
CA ALA A 118 -17.95 -14.56 5.39
C ALA A 118 -19.07 -15.61 5.28
N LEU A 119 -18.77 -16.78 4.70
CA LEU A 119 -19.75 -17.84 4.46
C LEU A 119 -20.29 -18.44 5.76
N LEU A 120 -19.44 -18.59 6.79
CA LEU A 120 -19.83 -19.17 8.07
C LEU A 120 -20.60 -18.19 8.98
N SER A 121 -20.42 -16.88 8.81
CA SER A 121 -20.97 -15.86 9.72
C SER A 121 -22.14 -15.03 9.17
N LYS A 122 -22.31 -14.94 7.84
CA LYS A 122 -23.23 -13.97 7.19
C LYS A 122 -24.68 -14.02 7.66
N ASP A 123 -25.16 -15.16 8.14
CA ASP A 123 -26.55 -15.33 8.61
C ASP A 123 -26.66 -15.23 10.15
N LEU A 124 -25.56 -14.93 10.85
CA LEU A 124 -25.46 -14.96 12.31
C LEU A 124 -25.13 -13.58 12.92
N VAL A 125 -24.58 -12.66 12.14
CA VAL A 125 -24.11 -11.33 12.57
C VAL A 125 -24.87 -10.19 11.89
N ASP A 126 -24.74 -8.97 12.39
CA ASP A 126 -25.43 -7.78 11.85
C ASP A 126 -24.53 -6.93 10.94
N GLY A 127 -23.23 -7.23 10.90
CA GLY A 127 -22.21 -6.51 10.15
C GLY A 127 -20.82 -7.06 10.42
N TYR A 128 -19.83 -6.48 9.75
CA TYR A 128 -18.41 -6.81 9.91
C TYR A 128 -17.64 -5.57 10.28
N ILE A 129 -16.68 -5.73 11.19
CA ILE A 129 -15.63 -4.74 11.41
C ILE A 129 -14.29 -5.38 11.04
N ILE A 130 -13.62 -4.78 10.07
CA ILE A 130 -12.28 -5.17 9.63
C ILE A 130 -11.33 -4.18 10.30
N GLU A 131 -10.50 -4.62 11.24
CA GLU A 131 -9.73 -3.71 12.07
C GLU A 131 -8.24 -4.05 12.18
N THR A 132 -7.42 -3.01 12.44
CA THR A 132 -5.97 -3.11 12.62
C THR A 132 -5.21 -3.63 11.38
N PHE A 133 -5.75 -3.46 10.17
CA PHE A 133 -5.01 -3.77 8.96
C PHE A 133 -3.94 -2.71 8.70
N SER A 134 -2.75 -3.15 8.29
CA SER A 134 -1.61 -2.29 7.96
C SER A 134 -1.17 -2.41 6.50
N ASP A 135 -1.80 -3.30 5.73
CA ASP A 135 -1.57 -3.48 4.30
C ASP A 135 -2.87 -3.24 3.52
N LEU A 136 -2.80 -2.33 2.54
CA LEU A 136 -3.91 -1.98 1.66
C LEU A 136 -4.35 -3.16 0.78
N TYR A 137 -3.43 -4.06 0.42
CA TYR A 137 -3.75 -5.18 -0.44
C TYR A 137 -4.50 -6.28 0.32
N GLU A 138 -4.08 -6.56 1.55
CA GLU A 138 -4.73 -7.50 2.44
C GLU A 138 -6.17 -7.06 2.78
N ILE A 139 -6.35 -5.77 3.13
CA ILE A 139 -7.70 -5.27 3.44
C ILE A 139 -8.60 -5.30 2.20
N LYS A 140 -8.05 -5.06 1.00
CA LYS A 140 -8.79 -5.22 -0.26
C LYS A 140 -9.24 -6.68 -0.45
N ALA A 141 -8.37 -7.66 -0.18
CA ALA A 141 -8.73 -9.08 -0.25
C ALA A 141 -9.88 -9.41 0.72
N CYS A 142 -9.82 -8.89 1.96
CA CYS A 142 -10.86 -9.06 2.97
C CYS A 142 -12.20 -8.45 2.53
N ILE A 143 -12.19 -7.19 2.08
CA ILE A 143 -13.40 -6.48 1.64
C ILE A 143 -14.04 -7.19 0.45
N LEU A 144 -13.24 -7.63 -0.54
CA LEU A 144 -13.77 -8.38 -1.68
C LEU A 144 -14.35 -9.73 -1.25
N ALA A 145 -13.70 -10.44 -0.34
CA ALA A 145 -14.20 -11.71 0.20
C ALA A 145 -15.55 -11.52 0.91
N LEU A 146 -15.74 -10.44 1.67
CA LEU A 146 -17.03 -10.11 2.27
C LEU A 146 -18.05 -9.72 1.20
N LYS A 147 -17.77 -8.71 0.37
CA LYS A 147 -18.73 -8.18 -0.61
C LYS A 147 -19.21 -9.20 -1.65
N GLU A 148 -18.38 -10.17 -1.99
CA GLU A 148 -18.75 -11.23 -2.94
C GLU A 148 -19.62 -12.34 -2.30
N ASN A 149 -19.64 -12.44 -0.96
CA ASN A 149 -20.27 -13.56 -0.25
C ASN A 149 -21.36 -13.12 0.75
N THR A 150 -21.50 -11.82 1.02
CA THR A 150 -22.51 -11.22 1.90
C THR A 150 -22.89 -9.80 1.46
N SER A 151 -24.06 -9.34 1.93
CA SER A 151 -24.57 -7.97 1.72
C SER A 151 -24.65 -7.16 3.02
N LEU A 152 -24.12 -7.71 4.11
CA LEU A 152 -24.09 -7.04 5.40
C LEU A 152 -23.15 -5.82 5.40
N PRO A 153 -23.40 -4.83 6.27
CA PRO A 153 -22.54 -3.66 6.38
C PRO A 153 -21.09 -4.02 6.73
N ILE A 154 -20.13 -3.35 6.09
CA ILE A 154 -18.69 -3.51 6.31
C ILE A 154 -18.11 -2.20 6.83
N PHE A 155 -17.57 -2.22 8.05
CA PHE A 155 -16.76 -1.13 8.60
C PHE A 155 -15.30 -1.51 8.49
N ALA A 156 -14.47 -0.64 7.93
CA ALA A 156 -13.07 -0.93 7.67
C ALA A 156 -12.15 0.11 8.29
N THR A 157 -11.29 -0.30 9.21
CA THR A 157 -10.29 0.55 9.82
C THR A 157 -8.89 0.07 9.51
N MET A 158 -7.98 1.03 9.34
CA MET A 158 -6.56 0.77 9.20
C MET A 158 -5.80 1.40 10.35
N THR A 159 -4.59 0.90 10.58
CA THR A 159 -3.70 1.42 11.62
C THR A 159 -2.49 2.13 11.02
N PHE A 160 -2.06 3.20 11.68
CA PHE A 160 -1.01 4.10 11.22
C PHE A 160 0.04 4.28 12.32
N ASP A 161 1.29 4.46 11.90
CA ASP A 161 2.36 4.89 12.79
C ASP A 161 2.34 6.41 13.03
N LYS A 162 3.29 6.90 13.83
CA LYS A 162 3.44 8.32 14.16
C LYS A 162 3.79 9.21 12.96
N THR A 163 4.27 8.63 11.86
CA THR A 163 4.55 9.36 10.60
C THR A 163 3.28 9.57 9.77
N GLY A 164 2.16 8.98 10.20
CA GLY A 164 0.90 9.01 9.47
C GLY A 164 0.91 8.06 8.27
N ARG A 165 1.61 6.93 8.36
CA ARG A 165 1.64 5.90 7.31
C ARG A 165 1.31 4.52 7.85
N THR A 166 0.77 3.67 6.98
CA THR A 166 0.64 2.23 7.27
C THR A 166 2.00 1.53 7.14
N LEU A 167 2.09 0.27 7.58
CA LEU A 167 3.32 -0.53 7.48
C LEU A 167 3.86 -0.63 6.04
N THR A 168 2.96 -0.68 5.05
CA THR A 168 3.32 -0.75 3.62
C THR A 168 3.42 0.63 2.95
N GLY A 169 3.33 1.72 3.70
CA GLY A 169 3.62 3.08 3.23
C GLY A 169 2.41 3.90 2.78
N SER A 170 1.18 3.34 2.84
CA SER A 170 -0.04 4.05 2.45
C SER A 170 -0.33 5.24 3.36
N THR A 171 -0.71 6.37 2.76
CA THR A 171 -1.10 7.58 3.49
C THR A 171 -2.60 7.57 3.84
N PRO A 172 -3.07 8.44 4.75
CA PRO A 172 -4.48 8.52 5.12
C PRO A 172 -5.38 8.84 3.92
N GLU A 173 -4.91 9.63 2.96
CA GLU A 173 -5.63 9.97 1.72
C GLU A 173 -5.81 8.75 0.81
N ILE A 174 -4.75 7.95 0.64
CA ILE A 174 -4.78 6.70 -0.16
C ILE A 174 -5.76 5.70 0.45
N VAL A 175 -5.70 5.52 1.77
CA VAL A 175 -6.59 4.61 2.50
C VAL A 175 -8.04 5.10 2.37
N ALA A 176 -8.30 6.39 2.63
CA ALA A 176 -9.63 6.96 2.52
C ALA A 176 -10.21 6.83 1.10
N ASN A 177 -9.43 7.14 0.06
CA ASN A 177 -9.86 6.99 -1.33
C ASN A 177 -10.15 5.52 -1.68
N THR A 178 -9.28 4.60 -1.27
CA THR A 178 -9.39 3.18 -1.60
C THR A 178 -10.62 2.57 -0.92
N LEU A 179 -10.78 2.76 0.39
CA LEU A 179 -11.92 2.21 1.14
C LEU A 179 -13.26 2.84 0.68
N THR A 180 -13.27 4.14 0.36
CA THR A 180 -14.45 4.80 -0.22
C THR A 180 -14.86 4.16 -1.54
N ASN A 181 -13.90 3.86 -2.41
CA ASN A 181 -14.14 3.32 -3.74
C ASN A 181 -14.45 1.81 -3.76
N LEU A 182 -13.90 1.05 -2.81
CA LEU A 182 -14.36 -0.31 -2.50
C LEU A 182 -15.74 -0.32 -1.82
N ASP A 183 -16.29 0.87 -1.54
CA ASP A 183 -17.67 1.09 -1.13
C ASP A 183 -18.02 0.45 0.22
N VAL A 184 -17.10 0.52 1.19
CA VAL A 184 -17.40 0.16 2.59
C VAL A 184 -18.46 1.10 3.19
N ASP A 185 -19.15 0.67 4.25
CA ASP A 185 -20.24 1.42 4.88
C ASP A 185 -19.75 2.47 5.87
N ALA A 186 -18.59 2.23 6.49
CA ALA A 186 -17.84 3.20 7.28
C ALA A 186 -16.34 2.89 7.16
N LEU A 187 -15.51 3.92 7.30
CA LEU A 187 -14.06 3.76 7.29
C LEU A 187 -13.39 4.55 8.39
N GLY A 188 -12.16 4.20 8.78
CA GLY A 188 -11.41 5.05 9.69
C GLY A 188 -10.17 4.40 10.28
N VAL A 189 -9.92 4.69 11.56
CA VAL A 189 -8.67 4.32 12.22
C VAL A 189 -8.90 3.66 13.57
N ASN A 190 -8.04 2.70 13.88
CA ASN A 190 -7.97 2.08 15.19
C ASN A 190 -6.53 1.71 15.57
N CYS A 191 -6.31 1.53 16.87
CA CYS A 191 -5.04 1.07 17.44
C CYS A 191 -3.82 1.99 17.16
N SER A 192 -2.63 1.49 17.51
CA SER A 192 -1.28 2.10 17.42
C SER A 192 -1.05 3.41 18.20
N LEU A 193 -2.00 4.34 18.15
CA LEU A 193 -1.87 5.72 18.61
C LEU A 193 -3.02 6.12 19.53
N GLY A 194 -2.78 7.14 20.35
CA GLY A 194 -3.81 7.76 21.18
C GLY A 194 -4.72 8.71 20.39
N PRO A 195 -5.76 9.26 21.05
CA PRO A 195 -6.69 10.21 20.41
C PRO A 195 -6.05 11.57 20.09
N ASP A 196 -4.89 11.91 20.66
CA ASP A 196 -4.22 13.17 20.33
C ASP A 196 -3.41 13.03 19.03
N GLU A 197 -2.67 11.93 18.88
CA GLU A 197 -1.84 11.67 17.70
C GLU A 197 -2.66 11.30 16.46
N LEU A 198 -3.82 10.66 16.61
CA LEU A 198 -4.69 10.28 15.50
C LEU A 198 -5.44 11.46 14.88
N LEU A 199 -5.47 12.63 15.52
CA LEU A 199 -6.28 13.76 15.07
C LEU A 199 -5.90 14.25 13.66
N ASP A 200 -4.60 14.39 13.38
CA ASP A 200 -4.12 14.82 12.05
C ASP A 200 -4.43 13.78 10.97
N ILE A 201 -4.23 12.50 11.28
CA ILE A 201 -4.56 11.38 10.39
C ILE A 201 -6.04 11.41 10.01
N VAL A 202 -6.93 11.50 10.99
CA VAL A 202 -8.38 11.51 10.74
C VAL A 202 -8.82 12.76 9.97
N LYS A 203 -8.21 13.92 10.26
CA LYS A 203 -8.47 15.15 9.49
C LYS A 203 -8.13 14.95 8.01
N ARG A 204 -6.97 14.39 7.70
CA ARG A 204 -6.54 14.09 6.33
C ARG A 204 -7.45 13.07 5.66
N MET A 205 -7.86 12.01 6.36
CA MET A 205 -8.85 11.04 5.82
C MET A 205 -10.19 11.70 5.50
N ALA A 206 -10.67 12.60 6.38
CA ALA A 206 -11.97 13.23 6.26
C ALA A 206 -12.13 14.10 5.01
N GLU A 207 -11.03 14.62 4.46
CA GLU A 207 -11.03 15.42 3.23
C GLU A 207 -11.22 14.56 1.97
N TYR A 208 -10.92 13.26 2.04
CA TYR A 208 -10.87 12.35 0.89
C TYR A 208 -11.98 11.30 0.87
N THR A 209 -12.96 11.38 1.78
CA THR A 209 -14.10 10.46 1.82
C THR A 209 -15.43 11.15 2.11
N ASN A 210 -16.51 10.65 1.49
CA ASN A 210 -17.88 10.98 1.86
C ASN A 210 -18.53 9.93 2.77
N LYS A 211 -17.81 8.85 3.10
CA LYS A 211 -18.30 7.77 3.96
C LYS A 211 -18.28 8.19 5.44
N PRO A 212 -19.17 7.63 6.28
CA PRO A 212 -19.07 7.76 7.73
C PRO A 212 -17.68 7.40 8.24
N ILE A 213 -17.19 8.18 9.21
CA ILE A 213 -15.88 7.94 9.83
C ILE A 213 -16.06 7.30 11.19
N ILE A 214 -15.28 6.25 11.44
CA ILE A 214 -15.14 5.56 12.73
C ILE A 214 -13.75 5.81 13.33
N ILE A 215 -13.67 5.98 14.64
CA ILE A 215 -12.40 6.04 15.38
C ILE A 215 -12.43 5.14 16.61
N GLN A 216 -11.37 4.37 16.81
CA GLN A 216 -11.14 3.52 17.99
C GLN A 216 -9.69 3.67 18.48
N PRO A 217 -9.34 4.82 19.08
CA PRO A 217 -7.99 5.10 19.56
C PRO A 217 -7.59 4.19 20.75
N ASN A 218 -6.28 4.02 20.95
CA ASN A 218 -5.77 3.48 22.21
C ASN A 218 -5.94 4.51 23.33
N ARG A 219 -5.87 4.05 24.58
CA ARG A 219 -5.84 4.92 25.77
C ARG A 219 -4.46 5.58 25.96
N GLY A 220 -3.99 6.30 24.93
CA GLY A 220 -2.63 6.82 24.85
C GLY A 220 -1.61 5.79 24.37
N LEU A 221 -0.34 6.18 24.37
CA LEU A 221 0.76 5.32 23.93
C LEU A 221 1.11 4.28 25.01
N PRO A 222 1.42 3.03 24.62
CA PRO A 222 1.80 2.00 25.59
C PRO A 222 3.13 2.35 26.25
N LYS A 223 3.19 2.21 27.59
CA LYS A 223 4.41 2.33 28.38
C LYS A 223 4.66 1.04 29.16
N ILE A 224 5.92 0.65 29.36
CA ILE A 224 6.24 -0.50 30.20
C ILE A 224 6.53 -0.04 31.63
N LYS A 225 5.80 -0.56 32.60
CA LYS A 225 6.11 -0.38 34.03
C LYS A 225 5.99 -1.72 34.74
N ASN A 226 7.04 -2.14 35.45
CA ASN A 226 7.12 -3.44 36.13
C ASN A 226 6.81 -4.66 35.24
N GLY A 227 7.20 -4.61 33.95
CA GLY A 227 6.99 -5.72 33.01
C GLY A 227 5.55 -5.85 32.49
N LYS A 228 4.66 -4.90 32.82
CA LYS A 228 3.30 -4.81 32.27
C LYS A 228 3.15 -3.58 31.38
N THR A 229 2.35 -3.70 30.33
CA THR A 229 1.87 -2.56 29.53
C THR A 229 0.96 -1.71 30.39
N ILE A 230 1.24 -0.42 30.47
CA ILE A 230 0.37 0.57 31.09
C ILE A 230 0.07 1.66 30.06
N TYR A 231 -1.20 2.02 30.01
CA TYR A 231 -1.74 3.15 29.28
C TYR A 231 -1.97 4.28 30.29
N ASP A 232 -1.28 5.40 30.15
CA ASP A 232 -1.22 6.45 31.18
C ASP A 232 -2.25 7.57 30.99
N MET A 233 -2.96 7.58 29.87
CA MET A 233 -4.04 8.55 29.64
C MET A 233 -5.23 8.23 30.57
N ASP A 234 -5.69 9.23 31.32
CA ASP A 234 -6.89 9.09 32.13
C ASP A 234 -8.17 9.23 31.28
N LYS A 235 -9.30 8.82 31.87
CA LYS A 235 -10.60 8.79 31.21
C LYS A 235 -11.11 10.17 30.79
N ASP A 236 -10.92 11.20 31.62
CA ASP A 236 -11.47 12.52 31.34
C ASP A 236 -10.67 13.19 30.20
N HIS A 237 -9.35 13.01 30.19
CA HIS A 237 -8.52 13.42 29.05
C HIS A 237 -8.88 12.67 27.77
N PHE A 238 -9.01 11.34 27.82
CA PHE A 238 -9.39 10.53 26.65
C PHE A 238 -10.72 11.00 26.03
N VAL A 239 -11.76 11.16 26.86
CA VAL A 239 -13.09 11.60 26.39
C VAL A 239 -13.02 13.00 25.79
N LYS A 240 -12.25 13.92 26.39
CA LYS A 240 -12.06 15.27 25.87
C LYS A 240 -11.34 15.25 24.52
N SER A 241 -10.27 14.49 24.39
CA SER A 241 -9.52 14.37 23.13
C SER A 241 -10.38 13.76 22.02
N VAL A 242 -11.19 12.74 22.34
CA VAL A 242 -12.17 12.17 21.38
C VAL A 242 -13.23 13.21 20.94
N GLY A 243 -13.52 14.21 21.77
CA GLY A 243 -14.40 15.32 21.40
C GLY A 243 -13.88 16.19 20.24
N ASN A 244 -12.56 16.22 20.02
CA ASN A 244 -11.94 17.02 18.95
C ASN A 244 -12.22 16.47 17.55
N TYR A 245 -12.73 15.24 17.43
CA TYR A 245 -13.09 14.63 16.15
C TYR A 245 -14.51 14.96 15.69
N LEU A 246 -15.37 15.46 16.60
CA LEU A 246 -16.77 15.77 16.24
C LEU A 246 -16.90 16.84 15.16
N PRO A 247 -16.11 17.94 15.18
CA PRO A 247 -16.10 18.92 14.09
C PRO A 247 -15.65 18.33 12.75
N LEU A 248 -14.91 17.22 12.76
CA LEU A 248 -14.48 16.49 11.56
C LEU A 248 -15.59 15.56 11.04
N GLY A 249 -16.81 15.61 11.58
CA GLY A 249 -17.93 14.79 11.13
C GLY A 249 -17.74 13.29 11.35
N VAL A 250 -16.99 12.91 12.38
CA VAL A 250 -16.89 11.53 12.85
C VAL A 250 -18.25 11.09 13.41
N VAL A 251 -18.66 9.88 13.02
CA VAL A 251 -20.00 9.34 13.30
C VAL A 251 -19.95 8.25 14.37
N ILE A 252 -18.89 7.45 14.37
CA ILE A 252 -18.77 6.28 15.21
C ILE A 252 -17.55 6.44 16.12
N LEU A 253 -17.77 6.36 17.43
CA LEU A 253 -16.71 6.46 18.43
C LEU A 253 -16.60 5.13 19.18
N GLY A 254 -15.40 4.66 19.44
CA GLY A 254 -15.15 3.51 20.31
C GLY A 254 -13.76 3.60 20.94
N GLY A 255 -13.23 2.46 21.35
CA GLY A 255 -11.86 2.37 21.86
C GLY A 255 -11.18 1.09 21.45
N CYS A 256 -9.85 1.09 21.47
CA CYS A 256 -9.02 -0.10 21.23
C CYS A 256 -8.23 -0.45 22.51
N CYS A 257 -6.93 -0.72 22.41
CA CYS A 257 -6.13 -1.19 23.54
C CYS A 257 -6.13 -0.20 24.71
N GLY A 258 -6.35 -0.73 25.92
CA GLY A 258 -6.39 0.02 27.18
C GLY A 258 -7.74 0.67 27.51
N THR A 259 -8.72 0.63 26.60
CA THR A 259 -10.05 1.23 26.84
C THR A 259 -10.99 0.22 27.49
N THR A 260 -11.39 0.46 28.73
CA THR A 260 -12.31 -0.39 29.51
C THR A 260 -13.75 0.15 29.44
N PRO A 261 -14.77 -0.53 30.00
CA PRO A 261 -16.16 -0.04 29.99
C PRO A 261 -16.34 1.38 30.55
N GLU A 262 -15.47 1.85 31.46
CA GLU A 262 -15.54 3.21 32.01
C GLU A 262 -15.24 4.30 30.96
N PHE A 263 -14.37 4.00 29.99
CA PHE A 263 -14.04 4.89 28.87
C PHE A 263 -15.21 4.97 27.90
N ILE A 264 -15.79 3.81 27.56
CA ILE A 264 -16.95 3.73 26.67
C ILE A 264 -18.17 4.42 27.30
N LYS A 265 -18.38 4.28 28.62
CA LYS A 265 -19.35 5.07 29.37
C LYS A 265 -19.09 6.57 29.24
N GLY A 266 -17.84 7.00 29.42
CA GLY A 266 -17.44 8.39 29.26
C GLY A 266 -17.77 8.95 27.87
N LEU A 267 -17.51 8.20 26.80
CA LEU A 267 -17.91 8.57 25.45
C LEU A 267 -19.42 8.63 25.27
N ALA A 268 -20.14 7.63 25.79
CA ALA A 268 -21.59 7.54 25.69
C ALA A 268 -22.28 8.71 26.40
N ASP A 269 -21.92 8.99 27.65
CA ASP A 269 -22.48 10.08 28.47
C ASP A 269 -22.26 11.45 27.80
N ASN A 270 -21.15 11.64 27.09
CA ASN A 270 -20.80 12.92 26.51
C ASN A 270 -21.26 13.12 25.06
N TYR A 271 -21.33 12.06 24.25
CA TYR A 271 -21.44 12.22 22.79
C TYR A 271 -22.51 11.39 22.11
N LYS A 272 -22.94 10.26 22.69
CA LYS A 272 -23.95 9.39 22.06
C LYS A 272 -25.24 10.14 21.76
N GLY A 273 -25.77 9.96 20.55
CA GLY A 273 -27.03 10.59 20.13
C GLY A 273 -26.94 12.08 19.78
N LYS A 274 -25.76 12.72 19.86
CA LYS A 274 -25.54 14.06 19.31
C LYS A 274 -25.61 14.05 17.79
N ASP A 275 -26.01 15.17 17.20
CA ASP A 275 -26.01 15.35 15.74
C ASP A 275 -24.58 15.35 15.20
N VAL A 276 -24.39 14.66 14.08
CA VAL A 276 -23.12 14.63 13.35
C VAL A 276 -22.95 15.92 12.58
N VAL A 277 -21.75 16.52 12.65
CA VAL A 277 -21.39 17.66 11.81
C VAL A 277 -21.30 17.21 10.36
N LYS A 278 -22.12 17.79 9.49
CA LYS A 278 -22.06 17.50 8.05
C LYS A 278 -20.77 18.06 7.46
N ARG A 279 -20.02 17.20 6.78
CA ARG A 279 -18.82 17.59 6.03
C ARG A 279 -19.19 18.02 4.62
N GLU A 280 -18.55 19.08 4.14
CA GLU A 280 -18.49 19.35 2.71
C GLU A 280 -17.48 18.39 2.07
N TYR A 281 -17.96 17.57 1.14
CA TYR A 281 -17.10 16.66 0.38
C TYR A 281 -16.80 17.25 -0.99
N ILE A 282 -15.52 17.55 -1.23
CA ILE A 282 -15.04 17.97 -2.54
C ILE A 282 -14.85 16.72 -3.39
N ARG A 283 -15.65 16.61 -4.44
CA ARG A 283 -15.57 15.50 -5.41
C ARG A 283 -14.33 15.65 -6.27
N ARG A 284 -13.51 14.61 -6.33
CA ARG A 284 -12.22 14.58 -7.02
C ARG A 284 -12.10 13.31 -7.86
N THR A 285 -11.43 13.40 -9.00
CA THR A 285 -11.06 12.23 -9.81
C THR A 285 -9.72 11.73 -9.32
N LEU A 286 -9.73 10.65 -8.54
CA LEU A 286 -8.57 10.13 -7.82
C LEU A 286 -8.25 8.70 -8.26
N ILE A 287 -6.98 8.47 -8.56
CA ILE A 287 -6.42 7.16 -8.94
C ILE A 287 -5.22 6.94 -8.03
N ASN A 288 -5.02 5.73 -7.50
CA ASN A 288 -3.89 5.48 -6.61
C ASN A 288 -3.32 4.08 -6.75
N SER A 289 -2.00 4.00 -6.56
CA SER A 289 -1.27 2.80 -6.17
C SER A 289 -1.29 2.67 -4.63
N PRO A 290 -0.54 1.76 -3.99
CA PRO A 290 -0.54 1.69 -2.53
C PRO A 290 0.20 2.87 -1.87
N THR A 291 1.05 3.58 -2.62
CA THR A 291 1.99 4.58 -2.09
C THR A 291 1.87 5.94 -2.78
N LYS A 292 1.23 6.03 -3.95
CA LYS A 292 1.03 7.27 -4.72
C LYS A 292 -0.44 7.51 -5.04
N LEU A 293 -0.93 8.69 -4.67
CA LEU A 293 -2.24 9.21 -5.05
C LEU A 293 -2.07 10.25 -6.17
N VAL A 294 -2.86 10.11 -7.24
CA VAL A 294 -2.91 11.06 -8.35
C VAL A 294 -4.31 11.62 -8.44
N GLU A 295 -4.41 12.95 -8.32
CA GLU A 295 -5.62 13.69 -8.64
C GLU A 295 -5.55 14.21 -10.08
N ILE A 296 -6.62 14.00 -10.85
CA ILE A 296 -6.78 14.52 -12.21
C ILE A 296 -7.44 15.90 -12.15
N ASP A 297 -6.80 16.84 -11.46
CA ASP A 297 -7.22 18.24 -11.31
C ASP A 297 -6.66 19.14 -12.41
N TYR A 298 -5.42 18.90 -12.82
CA TYR A 298 -4.75 19.52 -13.97
C TYR A 298 -4.20 18.47 -14.96
N VAL A 299 -3.34 18.90 -15.89
CA VAL A 299 -2.72 18.00 -16.89
C VAL A 299 -1.83 16.98 -16.20
N ARG A 300 -2.18 15.69 -16.27
CA ARG A 300 -1.42 14.53 -15.75
C ARG A 300 -0.93 13.64 -16.89
N VAL A 301 0.33 13.21 -16.86
CA VAL A 301 0.93 12.43 -17.95
C VAL A 301 0.67 10.94 -17.75
N CYS A 302 0.08 10.30 -18.76
CA CYS A 302 -0.05 8.84 -18.84
C CYS A 302 0.97 8.25 -19.82
N GLY A 303 1.89 7.43 -19.32
CA GLY A 303 2.96 6.83 -20.12
C GLY A 303 2.47 5.66 -20.98
N GLU A 304 2.61 5.77 -22.32
CA GLU A 304 2.06 4.82 -23.31
C GLU A 304 2.99 3.63 -23.67
N ARG A 305 4.16 3.48 -23.03
CA ARG A 305 5.18 2.54 -23.54
C ARG A 305 4.85 1.07 -23.28
N LEU A 306 4.00 0.72 -22.31
CA LEU A 306 3.57 -0.67 -22.05
C LEU A 306 2.38 -1.09 -22.93
N ASN A 307 2.47 -0.77 -24.23
CA ASN A 307 1.48 -1.12 -25.23
C ASN A 307 2.17 -1.86 -26.40
N PRO A 308 1.79 -3.11 -26.72
CA PRO A 308 2.45 -3.96 -27.72
C PRO A 308 2.22 -3.50 -29.16
N THR A 309 1.29 -2.57 -29.41
CA THR A 309 0.98 -2.08 -30.76
C THR A 309 2.22 -1.51 -31.44
N GLY A 310 2.61 -2.11 -32.58
CA GLY A 310 3.81 -1.71 -33.33
C GLY A 310 5.17 -2.06 -32.69
N LYS A 311 5.23 -2.65 -31.49
CA LYS A 311 6.48 -2.90 -30.74
C LYS A 311 6.87 -4.38 -30.73
N LYS A 312 7.75 -4.81 -31.65
CA LYS A 312 8.16 -6.23 -31.80
C LYS A 312 8.68 -6.86 -30.50
N LYS A 313 9.61 -6.19 -29.80
CA LYS A 313 10.20 -6.70 -28.55
C LYS A 313 9.17 -6.91 -27.45
N LEU A 314 8.24 -5.97 -27.27
CA LEU A 314 7.18 -6.10 -26.27
C LEU A 314 6.18 -7.21 -26.62
N LYS A 315 5.87 -7.39 -27.91
CA LYS A 315 5.04 -8.52 -28.36
C LYS A 315 5.71 -9.86 -28.06
N GLU A 316 7.01 -9.99 -28.26
CA GLU A 316 7.78 -11.20 -27.93
C GLU A 316 7.83 -11.42 -26.42
N ALA A 317 8.06 -10.35 -25.64
CA ALA A 317 8.06 -10.44 -24.18
C ALA A 317 6.72 -10.91 -23.62
N LEU A 318 5.59 -10.35 -24.08
CA LEU A 318 4.25 -10.80 -23.65
C LEU A 318 3.96 -12.26 -24.04
N LYS A 319 4.43 -12.71 -25.21
CA LYS A 319 4.27 -14.12 -25.64
C LYS A 319 5.11 -15.09 -24.82
N ASN A 320 6.29 -14.66 -24.41
CA ASN A 320 7.23 -15.47 -23.64
C ASN A 320 7.06 -15.27 -22.13
N GLU A 321 6.08 -14.48 -21.71
CA GLU A 321 5.84 -14.10 -20.31
C GLU A 321 7.08 -13.49 -19.62
N ASP A 322 7.87 -12.73 -20.38
CA ASP A 322 9.01 -11.96 -19.89
C ASP A 322 8.52 -10.66 -19.22
N TYR A 323 8.01 -10.80 -18.00
CA TYR A 323 7.51 -9.68 -17.21
C TYR A 323 8.64 -8.75 -16.71
N ASP A 324 9.89 -9.23 -16.65
CA ASP A 324 11.04 -8.40 -16.28
C ASP A 324 11.28 -7.30 -17.33
N TYR A 325 11.11 -7.62 -18.62
CA TYR A 325 11.13 -6.62 -19.67
C TYR A 325 10.02 -5.58 -19.51
N LEU A 326 8.80 -5.99 -19.14
CA LEU A 326 7.69 -5.06 -18.86
C LEU A 326 8.03 -4.12 -17.70
N VAL A 327 8.53 -4.67 -16.59
CA VAL A 327 8.97 -3.87 -15.43
C VAL A 327 10.05 -2.86 -15.84
N SER A 328 11.02 -3.27 -16.65
CA SER A 328 12.07 -2.35 -17.13
C SER A 328 11.49 -1.17 -17.93
N LEU A 329 10.48 -1.41 -18.77
CA LEU A 329 9.79 -0.37 -19.52
C LEU A 329 8.92 0.52 -18.63
N ALA A 330 8.32 -0.04 -17.58
CA ALA A 330 7.55 0.72 -16.60
C ALA A 330 8.45 1.70 -15.84
N LEU A 331 9.62 1.22 -15.37
CA LEU A 331 10.60 2.03 -14.65
C LEU A 331 11.24 3.13 -15.49
N GLN A 332 11.42 2.92 -16.79
CA GLN A 332 11.92 3.97 -17.71
C GLN A 332 10.94 5.14 -17.88
N GLN A 333 9.68 4.95 -17.51
CA GLN A 333 8.64 5.97 -17.65
C GLN A 333 8.36 6.71 -16.34
N GLU A 334 8.83 6.17 -15.21
CA GLU A 334 8.46 6.56 -13.85
C GLU A 334 8.69 8.05 -13.57
N GLU A 335 9.81 8.59 -14.02
CA GLU A 335 10.23 9.97 -13.76
C GLU A 335 9.31 11.01 -14.42
N ASN A 336 8.85 10.71 -15.64
CA ASN A 336 8.12 11.65 -16.49
C ASN A 336 6.64 11.28 -16.67
N SER A 337 6.12 10.38 -15.84
CA SER A 337 4.73 9.95 -15.87
C SER A 337 4.06 10.10 -14.50
N ASP A 338 2.80 10.50 -14.50
CA ASP A 338 1.95 10.48 -13.30
C ASP A 338 1.30 9.09 -13.13
N LEU A 339 1.00 8.40 -14.23
CA LEU A 339 0.42 7.06 -14.29
C LEU A 339 0.87 6.31 -15.56
N LEU A 340 0.72 4.98 -15.59
CA LEU A 340 1.18 4.13 -16.69
C LEU A 340 0.03 3.40 -17.38
N ASP A 341 -0.02 3.47 -18.71
CA ASP A 341 -0.93 2.69 -19.54
C ASP A 341 -0.39 1.28 -19.73
N LEU A 342 -1.10 0.27 -19.23
CA LEU A 342 -0.75 -1.15 -19.37
C LEU A 342 -1.75 -1.83 -20.29
N ASN A 343 -1.31 -2.14 -21.51
CA ASN A 343 -2.07 -2.92 -22.48
C ASN A 343 -1.38 -4.26 -22.73
N CYS A 344 -2.11 -5.35 -22.50
CA CYS A 344 -1.64 -6.73 -22.77
C CYS A 344 -2.32 -7.33 -24.02
N GLY A 345 -3.04 -6.53 -24.81
CA GLY A 345 -3.81 -6.98 -25.96
C GLY A 345 -2.92 -7.48 -27.09
N LEU A 346 -2.84 -8.81 -27.23
CA LEU A 346 -2.08 -9.45 -28.30
C LEU A 346 -2.81 -10.71 -28.79
N PRO A 347 -2.98 -10.91 -30.10
CA PRO A 347 -3.57 -12.14 -30.61
C PRO A 347 -2.73 -13.37 -30.27
N GLY A 348 -3.38 -14.43 -29.78
CA GLY A 348 -2.77 -15.73 -29.53
C GLY A 348 -2.14 -15.92 -28.15
N ILE A 349 -2.41 -15.02 -27.20
CA ILE A 349 -2.06 -15.21 -25.77
C ILE A 349 -3.32 -15.25 -24.91
N ASP A 350 -3.20 -15.81 -23.71
CA ASP A 350 -4.23 -15.68 -22.67
C ASP A 350 -4.12 -14.30 -22.02
N GLU A 351 -4.79 -13.31 -22.61
CA GLU A 351 -4.76 -11.93 -22.15
C GLU A 351 -5.21 -11.79 -20.67
N VAL A 352 -6.10 -12.66 -20.17
CA VAL A 352 -6.59 -12.59 -18.79
C VAL A 352 -5.46 -12.93 -17.82
N SER A 353 -4.80 -14.07 -18.03
CA SER A 353 -3.66 -14.50 -17.21
C SER A 353 -2.47 -13.53 -17.34
N VAL A 354 -2.15 -13.10 -18.56
CA VAL A 354 -1.04 -12.17 -18.81
C VAL A 354 -1.29 -10.81 -18.17
N MET A 355 -2.52 -10.28 -18.23
CA MET A 355 -2.87 -9.02 -17.56
C MET A 355 -2.73 -9.13 -16.04
N GLN A 356 -3.24 -10.20 -15.43
CA GLN A 356 -3.08 -10.45 -14.00
C GLN A 356 -1.61 -10.47 -13.58
N ASN A 357 -0.78 -11.23 -14.29
CA ASN A 357 0.64 -11.38 -13.98
C ASN A 357 1.41 -10.07 -14.21
N ALA A 358 1.11 -9.35 -15.30
CA ALA A 358 1.72 -8.06 -15.59
C ALA A 358 1.41 -7.01 -14.52
N VAL A 359 0.13 -6.89 -14.11
CA VAL A 359 -0.28 -6.00 -13.01
C VAL A 359 0.44 -6.35 -11.73
N THR A 360 0.40 -7.64 -11.36
CA THR A 360 1.02 -8.14 -10.12
C THR A 360 2.52 -7.84 -10.12
N LYS A 361 3.23 -8.03 -11.24
CA LYS A 361 4.66 -7.82 -11.33
C LYS A 361 5.08 -6.35 -11.37
N ILE A 362 4.33 -5.51 -12.09
CA ILE A 362 4.65 -4.08 -12.21
C ILE A 362 4.49 -3.37 -10.86
N GLN A 363 3.40 -3.65 -10.13
CA GLN A 363 3.15 -2.99 -8.84
C GLN A 363 4.14 -3.39 -7.73
N GLU A 364 4.97 -4.43 -7.92
CA GLU A 364 6.05 -4.79 -6.99
C GLU A 364 7.18 -3.75 -7.01
N PHE A 365 7.39 -3.10 -8.16
CA PHE A 365 8.57 -2.26 -8.42
C PHE A 365 8.23 -0.82 -8.75
N VAL A 366 6.98 -0.52 -9.12
CA VAL A 366 6.57 0.78 -9.63
C VAL A 366 5.46 1.35 -8.77
N ASP A 367 5.71 2.53 -8.20
CA ASP A 367 4.75 3.24 -7.36
C ASP A 367 3.70 4.02 -8.16
N LEU A 368 3.85 4.15 -9.48
CA LEU A 368 2.88 4.86 -10.31
C LEU A 368 1.55 4.10 -10.41
N PRO A 369 0.40 4.81 -10.34
CA PRO A 369 -0.87 4.18 -10.61
C PRO A 369 -0.99 3.63 -12.03
N LEU A 370 -1.79 2.57 -12.20
CA LEU A 370 -1.96 1.90 -13.49
C LEU A 370 -3.30 2.25 -14.14
N GLN A 371 -3.24 2.52 -15.44
CA GLN A 371 -4.37 2.45 -16.35
C GLN A 371 -4.39 1.05 -16.98
N ILE A 372 -5.41 0.26 -16.64
CA ILE A 372 -5.63 -1.09 -17.16
C ILE A 372 -6.31 -0.97 -18.53
N ASP A 373 -5.55 -1.20 -19.60
CA ASP A 373 -5.99 -1.05 -20.99
C ASP A 373 -6.27 -2.42 -21.64
N SER A 374 -7.54 -2.68 -21.96
CA SER A 374 -7.94 -3.86 -22.73
C SER A 374 -9.32 -3.67 -23.39
N SER A 375 -9.55 -4.35 -24.51
CA SER A 375 -10.88 -4.54 -25.10
C SER A 375 -11.62 -5.77 -24.56
N ASN A 376 -10.92 -6.63 -23.81
CA ASN A 376 -11.47 -7.83 -23.18
C ASN A 376 -11.86 -7.51 -21.72
N TYR A 377 -13.16 -7.44 -21.46
CA TYR A 377 -13.69 -7.14 -20.12
C TYR A 377 -13.24 -8.13 -19.03
N LEU A 378 -12.92 -9.39 -19.39
CA LEU A 378 -12.39 -10.37 -18.44
C LEU A 378 -10.94 -10.04 -18.04
N ALA A 379 -10.13 -9.54 -18.98
CA ALA A 379 -8.78 -9.07 -18.67
C ALA A 379 -8.82 -7.79 -17.81
N ILE A 380 -9.77 -6.89 -18.07
CA ILE A 380 -10.03 -5.72 -17.21
C ILE A 380 -10.37 -6.17 -15.79
N GLU A 381 -11.29 -7.14 -15.63
CA GLU A 381 -11.64 -7.68 -14.31
C GLU A 381 -10.43 -8.28 -13.59
N ALA A 382 -9.65 -9.11 -14.28
CA ALA A 382 -8.44 -9.70 -13.70
C ALA A 382 -7.43 -8.62 -13.25
N GLY A 383 -7.16 -7.63 -14.10
CA GLY A 383 -6.29 -6.50 -13.75
C GLY A 383 -6.81 -5.73 -12.53
N CYS A 384 -8.10 -5.40 -12.49
CA CYS A 384 -8.71 -4.68 -11.38
C CYS A 384 -8.72 -5.47 -10.07
N ARG A 385 -8.88 -6.79 -10.13
CA ARG A 385 -8.91 -7.66 -8.95
C ARG A 385 -7.57 -7.66 -8.21
N TYR A 386 -6.48 -7.88 -8.94
CA TYR A 386 -5.14 -8.04 -8.38
C TYR A 386 -4.36 -6.72 -8.23
N TYR A 387 -4.90 -5.61 -8.74
CA TYR A 387 -4.27 -4.31 -8.55
C TYR A 387 -4.31 -3.82 -7.10
N ASN A 388 -3.17 -3.42 -6.52
CA ASN A 388 -3.12 -2.84 -5.17
C ASN A 388 -3.40 -1.32 -5.21
N GLY A 389 -4.69 -0.96 -5.18
CA GLY A 389 -5.15 0.43 -5.22
C GLY A 389 -6.41 0.60 -6.05
N ILE A 390 -6.63 1.82 -6.55
CA ILE A 390 -7.76 2.19 -7.41
C ILE A 390 -7.24 2.49 -8.82
N PRO A 391 -7.51 1.62 -9.82
CA PRO A 391 -7.00 1.79 -11.17
C PRO A 391 -7.88 2.73 -12.01
N LEU A 392 -7.32 3.19 -13.13
CA LEU A 392 -8.10 3.70 -14.25
C LEU A 392 -8.34 2.57 -15.24
N VAL A 393 -9.59 2.35 -15.65
CA VAL A 393 -9.93 1.36 -16.68
C VAL A 393 -10.00 2.05 -18.03
N ASN A 394 -9.24 1.55 -19.00
CA ASN A 394 -9.30 1.92 -20.40
C ASN A 394 -9.75 0.68 -21.21
N SER A 395 -10.98 0.59 -21.68
CA SER A 395 -12.01 1.61 -21.66
C SER A 395 -13.41 0.99 -21.76
N VAL A 396 -14.41 1.87 -21.76
CA VAL A 396 -15.78 1.57 -22.18
C VAL A 396 -16.13 2.48 -23.36
N ASN A 397 -17.10 2.11 -24.18
CA ASN A 397 -17.65 3.00 -25.22
C ASN A 397 -19.19 3.03 -25.11
N ALA A 398 -19.86 3.79 -25.97
CA ALA A 398 -21.31 3.97 -25.92
C ALA A 398 -22.13 2.78 -26.47
N THR A 399 -21.50 1.62 -26.68
CA THR A 399 -22.18 0.35 -26.95
C THR A 399 -22.78 -0.21 -25.67
N LYS A 400 -24.09 -0.46 -25.68
CA LYS A 400 -24.81 -0.95 -24.50
C LYS A 400 -24.23 -2.27 -23.96
N GLU A 401 -23.95 -3.24 -24.83
CA GLU A 401 -23.43 -4.55 -24.40
C GLU A 401 -22.07 -4.43 -23.70
N ILE A 402 -21.22 -3.50 -24.14
CA ILE A 402 -19.90 -3.25 -23.55
C ILE A 402 -20.08 -2.56 -22.19
N MET A 403 -20.94 -1.53 -22.11
CA MET A 403 -21.27 -0.86 -20.86
C MET A 403 -21.83 -1.82 -19.81
N ASP A 404 -22.75 -2.71 -20.21
CA ASP A 404 -23.40 -3.68 -19.33
C ASP A 404 -22.40 -4.71 -18.74
N LYS A 405 -21.28 -4.96 -19.42
CA LYS A 405 -20.18 -5.85 -18.95
C LYS A 405 -19.14 -5.11 -18.11
N VAL A 406 -18.76 -3.89 -18.51
CA VAL A 406 -17.65 -3.14 -17.89
C VAL A 406 -18.08 -2.39 -16.63
N PHE A 407 -19.25 -1.76 -16.60
CA PHE A 407 -19.67 -0.97 -15.43
C PHE A 407 -19.82 -1.78 -14.13
N PRO A 408 -20.31 -3.04 -14.13
CA PRO A 408 -20.28 -3.87 -12.93
C PRO A 408 -18.86 -4.07 -12.37
N ILE A 409 -17.86 -4.28 -13.24
CA ILE A 409 -16.45 -4.43 -12.86
C ILE A 409 -15.94 -3.13 -12.23
N VAL A 410 -16.15 -1.99 -12.91
CA VAL A 410 -15.75 -0.67 -12.42
C VAL A 410 -16.34 -0.39 -11.04
N LYS A 411 -17.64 -0.66 -10.86
CA LYS A 411 -18.30 -0.50 -9.57
C LYS A 411 -17.68 -1.39 -8.49
N LYS A 412 -17.52 -2.68 -8.79
CA LYS A 412 -17.03 -3.70 -7.86
C LYS A 412 -15.64 -3.39 -7.31
N TYR A 413 -14.71 -2.97 -8.17
CA TYR A 413 -13.31 -2.72 -7.78
C TYR A 413 -13.00 -1.25 -7.52
N GLY A 414 -14.00 -0.37 -7.55
CA GLY A 414 -13.79 1.04 -7.23
C GLY A 414 -13.05 1.87 -8.30
N ALA A 415 -12.84 1.32 -9.50
CA ALA A 415 -12.04 1.96 -10.55
C ALA A 415 -12.64 3.29 -11.07
N VAL A 416 -11.77 4.16 -11.61
CA VAL A 416 -12.16 5.24 -12.51
C VAL A 416 -12.31 4.64 -13.91
N ILE A 417 -13.28 5.07 -14.71
CA ILE A 417 -13.53 4.55 -16.06
C ILE A 417 -13.29 5.62 -17.12
N LEU A 418 -12.52 5.28 -18.15
CA LEU A 418 -12.37 6.09 -19.36
C LEU A 418 -13.38 5.65 -20.42
N GLY A 419 -14.30 6.56 -20.76
CA GLY A 419 -15.30 6.40 -21.81
C GLY A 419 -14.84 6.96 -23.14
N LEU A 420 -14.72 6.11 -24.16
CA LEU A 420 -14.45 6.52 -25.53
C LEU A 420 -15.74 7.06 -26.16
N ALA A 421 -15.71 8.27 -26.70
CA ALA A 421 -16.85 8.93 -27.33
C ALA A 421 -17.20 8.35 -28.72
N MET A 422 -17.43 7.04 -28.78
CA MET A 422 -17.77 6.25 -29.96
C MET A 422 -18.72 5.10 -29.60
N ASP A 423 -19.23 4.38 -30.60
CA ASP A 423 -20.04 3.16 -30.45
C ASP A 423 -19.69 2.14 -31.56
N GLU A 424 -20.60 1.20 -31.86
CA GLU A 424 -20.37 0.18 -32.90
C GLU A 424 -20.24 0.78 -34.30
N ALA A 425 -20.78 1.99 -34.54
CA ALA A 425 -20.66 2.69 -35.81
C ALA A 425 -19.31 3.40 -35.98
N GLY A 426 -18.46 3.38 -34.95
CA GLY A 426 -17.13 3.99 -34.96
C GLY A 426 -17.12 5.41 -34.37
N VAL A 427 -16.07 6.17 -34.72
CA VAL A 427 -15.86 7.52 -34.17
C VAL A 427 -16.78 8.52 -34.88
N PRO A 428 -17.63 9.27 -34.16
CA PRO A 428 -18.47 10.28 -34.77
C PRO A 428 -17.66 11.42 -35.40
N LYS A 429 -18.21 12.01 -36.47
CA LYS A 429 -17.50 13.02 -37.26
C LYS A 429 -17.61 14.42 -36.65
N THR A 430 -18.64 14.68 -35.84
CA THR A 430 -18.87 16.00 -35.26
C THR A 430 -18.61 16.02 -33.76
N ALA A 431 -18.18 17.17 -33.24
CA ALA A 431 -18.02 17.36 -31.80
C ALA A 431 -19.33 17.16 -31.01
N GLU A 432 -20.47 17.54 -31.58
CA GLU A 432 -21.79 17.41 -30.97
C GLU A 432 -22.20 15.94 -30.80
N GLU A 433 -21.99 15.10 -31.81
CA GLU A 433 -22.25 13.67 -31.70
C GLU A 433 -21.35 13.01 -30.66
N ARG A 434 -20.05 13.37 -30.61
CA ARG A 434 -19.12 12.88 -29.57
C ARG A 434 -19.57 13.30 -28.17
N TYR A 435 -20.04 14.53 -28.00
CA TYR A 435 -20.63 15.01 -26.75
C TYR A 435 -21.85 14.17 -26.35
N ASN A 436 -22.74 13.86 -27.30
CA ASN A 436 -23.91 13.03 -27.04
C ASN A 436 -23.54 11.60 -26.61
N LYS A 437 -22.51 11.00 -27.22
CA LYS A 437 -21.97 9.70 -26.79
C LYS A 437 -21.35 9.77 -25.40
N ALA A 438 -20.55 10.80 -25.12
CA ALA A 438 -19.97 11.02 -23.80
C ALA A 438 -21.05 11.18 -22.70
N LYS A 439 -22.12 11.94 -22.99
CA LYS A 439 -23.26 12.10 -22.10
C LYS A 439 -23.99 10.77 -21.86
N LEU A 440 -24.20 9.96 -22.90
CA LEU A 440 -24.80 8.63 -22.76
C LEU A 440 -23.97 7.72 -21.85
N ILE A 441 -22.64 7.69 -22.02
CA ILE A 441 -21.74 6.91 -21.16
C ILE A 441 -21.85 7.38 -19.70
N LEU A 442 -21.80 8.69 -19.46
CA LEU A 442 -21.91 9.27 -18.12
C LEU A 442 -23.26 8.94 -17.46
N ASP A 443 -24.37 9.19 -18.16
CA ASP A 443 -25.71 8.94 -17.65
C ASP A 443 -25.90 7.44 -17.32
N THR A 444 -25.35 6.56 -18.16
CA THR A 444 -25.39 5.11 -17.94
C THR A 444 -24.52 4.71 -16.75
N ALA A 445 -23.29 5.20 -16.62
CA ALA A 445 -22.42 4.93 -15.47
C ALA A 445 -23.09 5.34 -14.14
N ILE A 446 -23.74 6.51 -14.10
CA ILE A 446 -24.50 6.98 -12.94
C ILE A 446 -25.64 6.01 -12.58
N SER A 447 -26.34 5.45 -13.58
CA SER A 447 -27.41 4.47 -13.34
C SER A 447 -26.91 3.16 -12.71
N TYR A 448 -25.64 2.80 -12.94
CA TYR A 448 -24.98 1.67 -12.27
C TYR A 448 -24.47 2.03 -10.85
N GLY A 449 -24.56 3.30 -10.45
CA GLY A 449 -24.05 3.80 -9.17
C GLY A 449 -22.59 4.23 -9.22
N ILE A 450 -22.01 4.43 -10.41
CA ILE A 450 -20.67 4.99 -10.56
C ILE A 450 -20.82 6.53 -10.55
N PRO A 451 -20.24 7.23 -9.57
CA PRO A 451 -20.39 8.66 -9.48
C PRO A 451 -19.61 9.37 -10.59
N LYS A 452 -20.07 10.57 -10.98
CA LYS A 452 -19.51 11.35 -12.10
C LYS A 452 -18.00 11.56 -11.98
N GLU A 453 -17.48 11.82 -10.78
CA GLU A 453 -16.05 12.02 -10.53
C GLU A 453 -15.17 10.82 -10.88
N ARG A 454 -15.77 9.63 -11.06
CA ARG A 454 -15.10 8.41 -11.52
C ARG A 454 -15.27 8.14 -13.02
N VAL A 455 -15.83 9.07 -13.77
CA VAL A 455 -16.00 8.96 -15.23
C VAL A 455 -15.11 10.00 -15.91
N MET A 456 -14.21 9.53 -16.77
CA MET A 456 -13.41 10.33 -17.68
C MET A 456 -13.84 10.06 -19.11
N ILE A 457 -13.60 11.02 -20.03
CA ILE A 457 -13.99 10.87 -21.43
C ILE A 457 -12.80 11.08 -22.36
N ASP A 458 -12.59 10.12 -23.27
CA ASP A 458 -11.73 10.26 -24.43
C ASP A 458 -12.57 10.69 -25.64
N THR A 459 -12.28 11.87 -26.17
CA THR A 459 -13.00 12.42 -27.34
C THR A 459 -12.49 11.89 -28.68
N LEU A 460 -11.47 11.04 -28.64
CA LEU A 460 -10.79 10.36 -29.73
C LEU A 460 -10.13 11.32 -30.71
N VAL A 461 -8.93 10.97 -31.16
CA VAL A 461 -8.27 11.67 -32.27
C VAL A 461 -7.91 10.65 -33.34
N LEU A 462 -8.35 10.93 -34.56
CA LEU A 462 -8.00 10.18 -35.75
C LEU A 462 -6.79 10.82 -36.44
N THR A 463 -6.12 10.07 -37.30
CA THR A 463 -4.91 10.56 -37.95
C THR A 463 -5.22 11.68 -38.93
N ALA A 464 -4.44 12.77 -38.85
CA ALA A 464 -4.55 13.91 -39.74
C ALA A 464 -4.24 13.57 -41.20
N SER A 465 -3.52 12.48 -41.49
CA SER A 465 -3.23 12.05 -42.86
C SER A 465 -4.47 11.55 -43.61
N ALA A 466 -5.45 11.00 -42.90
CA ALA A 466 -6.66 10.42 -43.49
C ALA A 466 -7.90 11.28 -43.24
N GLU A 467 -8.01 11.86 -42.05
CA GLU A 467 -9.24 12.51 -41.55
C GLU A 467 -8.93 13.90 -40.98
N GLN A 468 -8.19 14.73 -41.74
CA GLN A 468 -7.67 16.03 -41.29
C GLN A 468 -8.74 16.95 -40.69
N GLU A 469 -9.92 16.98 -41.31
CA GLU A 469 -11.06 17.81 -40.86
C GLU A 469 -11.57 17.42 -39.46
N LEU A 470 -11.33 16.18 -39.02
CA LEU A 470 -11.78 15.69 -37.72
C LEU A 470 -10.86 16.11 -36.56
N VAL A 471 -9.63 16.55 -36.84
CA VAL A 471 -8.67 16.97 -35.81
C VAL A 471 -9.20 18.18 -35.03
N LYS A 472 -9.78 19.16 -35.74
CA LYS A 472 -10.43 20.33 -35.12
C LYS A 472 -11.71 19.96 -34.37
N GLU A 473 -12.43 18.93 -34.80
CA GLU A 473 -13.63 18.44 -34.11
C GLU A 473 -13.27 17.77 -32.78
N THR A 474 -12.12 17.08 -32.68
CA THR A 474 -11.61 16.59 -31.38
C THR A 474 -11.40 17.73 -30.38
N LEU A 475 -10.76 18.83 -30.80
CA LEU A 475 -10.52 19.98 -29.90
C LEU A 475 -11.83 20.64 -29.46
N LYS A 476 -12.80 20.80 -30.38
CA LYS A 476 -14.14 21.29 -30.03
C LYS A 476 -14.84 20.35 -29.05
N ALA A 477 -14.75 19.03 -29.27
CA ALA A 477 -15.35 18.03 -28.40
C ALA A 477 -14.76 18.07 -26.99
N LEU A 478 -13.45 18.25 -26.83
CA LEU A 478 -12.81 18.43 -25.52
C LEU A 478 -13.43 19.60 -24.76
N THR A 479 -13.58 20.75 -25.43
CA THR A 479 -14.19 21.94 -24.81
C THR A 479 -15.65 21.69 -24.45
N MET A 480 -16.43 21.03 -25.32
CA MET A 480 -17.85 20.73 -25.06
C MET A 480 -18.02 19.75 -23.89
N VAL A 481 -17.28 18.66 -23.87
CA VAL A 481 -17.40 17.58 -22.86
C VAL A 481 -17.10 18.09 -21.44
N ARG A 482 -16.26 19.13 -21.29
CA ARG A 482 -16.04 19.77 -19.98
C ARG A 482 -17.31 20.31 -19.34
N SER A 483 -18.31 20.70 -20.13
CA SER A 483 -19.61 21.15 -19.58
C SER A 483 -20.39 20.04 -18.87
N LEU A 484 -20.06 18.76 -19.12
CA LEU A 484 -20.58 17.62 -18.34
C LEU A 484 -19.97 17.53 -16.94
N GLY A 485 -18.88 18.26 -16.67
CA GLY A 485 -18.16 18.24 -15.40
C GLY A 485 -17.32 16.97 -15.18
N VAL A 486 -16.91 16.31 -16.26
CA VAL A 486 -15.99 15.16 -16.28
C VAL A 486 -14.58 15.60 -16.68
N LYS A 487 -13.58 14.78 -16.37
CA LYS A 487 -12.21 14.96 -16.85
C LYS A 487 -12.02 14.31 -18.22
N THR A 488 -11.03 14.77 -18.98
CA THR A 488 -10.79 14.27 -20.34
C THR A 488 -9.41 13.65 -20.51
N ALA A 489 -9.32 12.65 -21.39
CA ALA A 489 -8.06 12.04 -21.80
C ALA A 489 -7.98 11.99 -23.34
N LEU A 490 -6.77 11.82 -23.87
CA LEU A 490 -6.53 11.62 -25.31
C LEU A 490 -5.24 10.86 -25.55
N GLY A 491 -5.28 9.87 -26.45
CA GLY A 491 -4.11 9.32 -27.13
C GLY A 491 -3.53 10.31 -28.15
N VAL A 492 -2.67 11.22 -27.70
CA VAL A 492 -2.16 12.35 -28.52
C VAL A 492 -1.34 11.86 -29.72
N SER A 493 -0.60 10.76 -29.56
CA SER A 493 0.29 10.18 -30.58
C SER A 493 -0.44 9.74 -31.87
N ASN A 494 -1.77 9.57 -31.82
CA ASN A 494 -2.59 9.10 -32.93
C ASN A 494 -2.75 10.14 -34.06
N VAL A 495 -2.65 11.44 -33.73
CA VAL A 495 -2.88 12.54 -34.70
C VAL A 495 -1.90 12.53 -35.88
N SER A 496 -0.68 12.01 -35.67
CA SER A 496 0.43 12.13 -36.62
C SER A 496 0.72 10.86 -37.43
N PHE A 497 -0.05 9.78 -37.28
CA PHE A 497 0.23 8.53 -37.99
C PHE A 497 0.24 8.70 -39.52
N GLY A 498 1.31 8.27 -40.17
CA GLY A 498 1.46 8.39 -41.62
C GLY A 498 1.94 9.76 -42.12
N LEU A 499 2.25 10.71 -41.23
CA LEU A 499 2.85 12.01 -41.59
C LEU A 499 4.34 12.07 -41.23
N PRO A 500 5.16 12.84 -41.97
CA PRO A 500 6.55 13.10 -41.60
C PRO A 500 6.63 14.05 -40.40
N PHE A 501 7.79 14.11 -39.73
CA PHE A 501 8.03 15.00 -38.58
C PHE A 501 6.98 14.89 -37.46
N ARG A 502 6.55 13.66 -37.15
CA ARG A 502 5.56 13.36 -36.10
C ARG A 502 5.76 14.08 -34.77
N PRO A 503 6.99 14.20 -34.20
CA PRO A 503 7.18 14.90 -32.92
C PRO A 503 6.66 16.34 -32.93
N LEU A 504 6.87 17.08 -34.03
CA LEU A 504 6.38 18.46 -34.15
C LEU A 504 4.85 18.52 -34.14
N LEU A 505 4.19 17.62 -34.87
CA LEU A 505 2.73 17.54 -34.93
C LEU A 505 2.16 17.15 -33.57
N ASN A 506 2.73 16.12 -32.93
CA ASN A 506 2.31 15.66 -31.60
C ASN A 506 2.41 16.77 -30.56
N ARG A 507 3.55 17.49 -30.48
CA ARG A 507 3.75 18.59 -29.53
C ARG A 507 2.81 19.78 -29.77
N THR A 508 2.62 20.15 -31.04
CA THR A 508 1.71 21.24 -31.42
C THR A 508 0.27 20.89 -31.07
N PHE A 509 -0.18 19.70 -31.44
CA PHE A 509 -1.52 19.21 -31.11
C PHE A 509 -1.73 19.06 -29.60
N LEU A 510 -0.74 18.54 -28.86
CA LEU A 510 -0.77 18.46 -27.40
C LEU A 510 -1.05 19.82 -26.78
N THR A 511 -0.33 20.87 -27.20
CA THR A 511 -0.50 22.23 -26.68
C THR A 511 -1.91 22.76 -26.96
N MET A 512 -2.43 22.54 -28.17
CA MET A 512 -3.80 22.90 -28.53
C MET A 512 -4.84 22.12 -27.72
N ALA A 513 -4.61 20.82 -27.49
CA ALA A 513 -5.52 19.95 -26.75
C ALA A 513 -5.56 20.31 -25.26
N MET A 514 -4.42 20.59 -24.63
CA MET A 514 -4.36 21.07 -23.25
C MET A 514 -5.17 22.35 -23.08
N TYR A 515 -4.97 23.33 -23.97
CA TYR A 515 -5.75 24.57 -23.97
C TYR A 515 -7.25 24.33 -24.19
N ALA A 516 -7.60 23.39 -25.08
CA ALA A 516 -9.00 23.01 -25.34
C ALA A 516 -9.65 22.28 -24.16
N GLY A 517 -8.87 21.78 -23.20
CA GLY A 517 -9.37 21.17 -21.97
C GLY A 517 -8.89 19.77 -21.64
N LEU A 518 -7.85 19.26 -22.31
CA LEU A 518 -7.27 17.94 -22.03
C LEU A 518 -6.69 17.86 -20.62
N ASN A 519 -7.14 16.88 -19.81
CA ASN A 519 -6.60 16.64 -18.46
C ASN A 519 -5.55 15.54 -18.44
N MET A 520 -5.63 14.54 -19.32
CA MET A 520 -4.72 13.40 -19.26
C MET A 520 -4.25 12.98 -20.66
N PRO A 521 -3.15 13.56 -21.17
CA PRO A 521 -2.49 13.05 -22.36
C PRO A 521 -1.89 11.66 -22.11
N ILE A 522 -2.23 10.70 -22.98
CA ILE A 522 -1.55 9.41 -23.11
C ILE A 522 -0.47 9.60 -24.18
N ILE A 523 0.79 9.60 -23.75
CA ILE A 523 1.97 9.99 -24.56
C ILE A 523 3.19 9.16 -24.22
N ASN A 524 4.21 9.20 -25.08
CA ASN A 524 5.53 8.68 -24.76
C ASN A 524 6.29 9.66 -23.84
N PRO A 525 6.53 9.32 -22.56
CA PRO A 525 7.16 10.24 -21.60
C PRO A 525 8.67 10.42 -21.87
N SER A 526 9.27 9.60 -22.75
CA SER A 526 10.65 9.79 -23.21
C SER A 526 10.79 10.88 -24.28
N ASP A 527 9.68 11.42 -24.80
CA ASP A 527 9.70 12.62 -25.64
C ASP A 527 9.74 13.87 -24.74
N LEU A 528 10.95 14.27 -24.36
CA LEU A 528 11.17 15.40 -23.45
C LEU A 528 10.57 16.70 -23.98
N GLU A 529 10.48 16.88 -25.30
CA GLU A 529 9.86 18.09 -25.88
C GLU A 529 8.35 18.15 -25.63
N MET A 530 7.67 17.00 -25.54
CA MET A 530 6.28 16.93 -25.09
C MET A 530 6.17 17.23 -23.60
N ILE A 531 7.08 16.69 -22.78
CA ILE A 531 7.13 16.97 -21.33
C ILE A 531 7.38 18.46 -21.07
N HIS A 532 8.35 19.08 -21.75
CA HIS A 532 8.63 20.50 -21.67
C HIS A 532 7.41 21.36 -22.02
N ALA A 533 6.65 20.97 -23.04
CA ALA A 533 5.40 21.66 -23.39
C ALA A 533 4.36 21.61 -22.27
N ILE A 534 4.31 20.52 -21.49
CA ILE A 534 3.41 20.38 -20.34
C ILE A 534 3.86 21.28 -19.18
N TYR A 535 5.15 21.29 -18.83
CA TYR A 535 5.67 22.21 -17.81
C TYR A 535 5.43 23.67 -18.20
N ALA A 536 5.72 24.04 -19.45
CA ALA A 536 5.46 25.38 -19.97
C ALA A 536 3.96 25.73 -19.90
N TYR A 537 3.09 24.80 -20.28
CA TYR A 537 1.65 24.98 -20.18
C TYR A 537 1.20 25.22 -18.74
N ARG A 538 1.67 24.41 -17.78
CA ARG A 538 1.34 24.55 -16.35
C ARG A 538 1.78 25.91 -15.80
N ALA A 539 2.98 26.38 -16.15
CA ALA A 539 3.46 27.70 -15.74
C ALA A 539 2.64 28.84 -16.35
N LEU A 540 2.38 28.81 -17.67
CA LEU A 540 1.65 29.86 -18.37
C LEU A 540 0.19 30.00 -17.94
N LEU A 541 -0.45 28.90 -17.50
CA LEU A 541 -1.84 28.89 -17.03
C LEU A 541 -1.95 29.16 -15.51
N GLY A 542 -0.84 29.41 -14.82
CA GLY A 542 -0.82 29.63 -13.37
C GLY A 542 -1.20 28.41 -12.54
N ILE A 543 -1.06 27.20 -13.11
CA ILE A 543 -1.23 25.92 -12.41
C ILE A 543 -0.02 25.67 -11.53
N ASP A 544 1.18 25.89 -12.08
CA ASP A 544 2.45 25.84 -11.35
C ASP A 544 2.65 27.16 -10.58
N GLN A 545 2.35 27.11 -9.28
CA GLN A 545 2.41 28.28 -8.41
C GLN A 545 3.86 28.77 -8.29
N ASN A 546 4.08 30.06 -8.57
CA ASN A 546 5.41 30.68 -8.64
C ASN A 546 6.35 30.04 -9.69
N SER A 547 5.82 29.25 -10.63
CA SER A 547 6.61 28.52 -11.62
C SER A 547 7.67 27.60 -11.00
N SER A 548 7.43 27.08 -9.79
CA SER A 548 8.43 26.30 -9.05
C SER A 548 8.77 24.99 -9.75
N ASP A 549 7.77 24.28 -10.28
CA ASP A 549 7.99 23.00 -10.95
C ASP A 549 8.77 23.22 -12.25
N PHE A 550 8.42 24.27 -13.00
CA PHE A 550 9.14 24.67 -14.20
C PHE A 550 10.59 25.04 -13.89
N ILE A 551 10.83 25.90 -12.90
CA ILE A 551 12.19 26.32 -12.51
C ILE A 551 13.01 25.10 -12.09
N ASN A 552 12.47 24.25 -11.21
CA ASN A 552 13.19 23.06 -10.73
C ASN A 552 13.52 22.09 -11.87
N HIS A 553 12.60 21.88 -12.81
CA HIS A 553 12.82 20.98 -13.95
C HIS A 553 13.90 21.48 -14.92
N PHE A 554 14.00 22.80 -15.13
CA PHE A 554 14.94 23.39 -16.10
C PHE A 554 16.23 23.94 -15.48
N ALA A 555 16.34 24.08 -14.16
CA ALA A 555 17.53 24.62 -13.48
C ALA A 555 18.81 23.84 -13.82
N GLU A 556 18.74 22.51 -13.82
CA GLU A 556 19.89 21.65 -14.17
C GLU A 556 20.29 21.79 -15.66
N MET A 557 19.32 22.05 -16.55
CA MET A 557 19.60 22.25 -17.98
C MET A 557 20.32 23.57 -18.27
N GLU A 558 20.09 24.61 -17.46
CA GLU A 558 20.79 25.88 -17.57
C GLU A 558 22.23 25.81 -17.06
N GLU A 559 22.48 25.10 -15.95
CA GLU A 559 23.84 24.86 -15.44
C GLU A 559 24.71 24.09 -16.45
N VAL A 560 24.16 23.07 -17.11
CA VAL A 560 24.86 22.29 -18.15
C VAL A 560 25.14 23.15 -19.40
N LYS A 561 24.21 24.01 -19.83
CA LYS A 561 24.47 24.95 -20.94
C LYS A 561 25.58 25.95 -20.59
N SER A 562 25.63 26.43 -19.35
CA SER A 562 26.68 27.35 -18.91
C SER A 562 28.07 26.69 -18.84
N THR A 563 28.16 25.39 -18.54
CA THR A 563 29.42 24.63 -18.50
C THR A 563 29.85 24.10 -19.88
N VAL A 564 28.92 23.73 -20.76
CA VAL A 564 29.22 23.26 -22.12
C VAL A 564 29.70 24.40 -23.03
N VAL A 565 29.28 25.64 -22.79
CA VAL A 565 29.85 26.82 -23.47
C VAL A 565 31.31 27.05 -23.03
N ALA A 566 31.74 26.55 -21.88
CA ALA A 566 33.11 26.70 -21.36
C ALA A 566 34.06 25.52 -21.70
N LYS A 567 33.54 24.34 -22.06
CA LYS A 567 34.34 23.20 -22.56
C LYS A 567 33.61 22.53 -23.71
N GLY A 568 34.14 22.75 -24.92
CA GLY A 568 33.69 22.07 -26.12
C GLY A 568 33.84 20.55 -26.01
N THR A 569 32.93 19.86 -26.71
CA THR A 569 32.77 18.40 -26.84
C THR A 569 32.24 17.68 -25.60
N VAL A 570 30.95 17.30 -25.64
CA VAL A 570 30.38 16.24 -24.82
C VAL A 570 29.80 15.20 -25.76
N GLU A 571 30.36 13.98 -25.69
CA GLU A 571 29.79 12.78 -26.29
C GLU A 571 28.42 12.49 -25.67
N LYS A 572 27.44 12.15 -26.51
CA LYS A 572 26.13 11.66 -26.07
C LYS A 572 26.31 10.29 -25.39
N GLN A 573 26.36 10.27 -24.06
CA GLN A 573 26.00 9.06 -23.32
C GLN A 573 24.47 8.98 -23.26
N ASP A 574 23.90 7.92 -23.84
CA ASP A 574 22.52 7.51 -23.62
C ASP A 574 22.35 7.14 -22.14
N SER A 575 21.89 8.08 -21.31
CA SER A 575 21.80 7.95 -19.85
C SER A 575 20.61 7.10 -19.36
N ASN A 576 20.06 6.21 -20.18
CA ASN A 576 18.82 5.48 -19.87
C ASN A 576 18.95 3.94 -19.87
N THR A 577 20.18 3.41 -19.86
CA THR A 577 20.42 1.99 -19.62
C THR A 577 20.44 1.71 -18.13
N LEU A 578 19.54 0.83 -17.68
CA LEU A 578 19.51 0.31 -16.31
C LEU A 578 20.84 -0.40 -16.00
N ASP A 579 21.62 0.11 -15.05
CA ASP A 579 22.89 -0.47 -14.59
C ASP A 579 22.70 -1.31 -13.30
N LEU A 580 23.75 -1.98 -12.82
CA LEU A 580 23.65 -2.85 -11.63
C LEU A 580 23.28 -2.05 -10.38
N TYR A 581 23.84 -0.83 -10.23
CA TYR A 581 23.51 0.07 -9.12
C TYR A 581 22.01 0.38 -9.09
N GLN A 582 21.42 0.79 -10.22
CA GLN A 582 20.00 1.08 -10.34
C GLN A 582 19.15 -0.17 -10.18
N ALA A 583 19.59 -1.33 -10.68
CA ALA A 583 18.88 -2.59 -10.50
C ALA A 583 18.79 -2.99 -9.01
N VAL A 584 19.89 -2.84 -8.26
CA VAL A 584 19.90 -3.11 -6.81
C VAL A 584 19.07 -2.06 -6.07
N LYS A 585 19.23 -0.77 -6.38
CA LYS A 585 18.47 0.32 -5.76
C LYS A 585 16.96 0.18 -5.95
N LYS A 586 16.52 -0.33 -7.12
CA LYS A 586 15.11 -0.56 -7.45
C LYS A 586 14.62 -1.98 -7.09
N GLY A 587 15.47 -2.84 -6.51
CA GLY A 587 15.10 -4.19 -6.09
C GLY A 587 14.89 -5.21 -7.21
N LEU A 588 15.44 -4.97 -8.41
CA LEU A 588 15.25 -5.78 -9.61
C LEU A 588 16.10 -7.06 -9.61
N LYS A 589 15.81 -7.96 -8.66
CA LYS A 589 16.56 -9.20 -8.41
C LYS A 589 16.82 -10.02 -9.68
N ASN A 590 15.83 -10.18 -10.55
CA ASN A 590 15.95 -11.01 -11.76
C ASN A 590 16.93 -10.43 -12.79
N MET A 591 17.15 -9.12 -12.77
CA MET A 591 18.09 -8.45 -13.69
C MET A 591 19.53 -8.48 -13.17
N VAL A 592 19.71 -8.71 -11.86
CA VAL A 592 21.02 -8.73 -11.19
C VAL A 592 22.01 -9.69 -11.85
N PRO A 593 21.69 -10.96 -12.16
CA PRO A 593 22.69 -11.87 -12.72
C PRO A 593 23.31 -11.36 -14.03
N ASN A 594 22.48 -10.83 -14.93
CA ASN A 594 22.93 -10.34 -16.23
C ASN A 594 23.77 -9.06 -16.11
N LEU A 595 23.31 -8.10 -15.30
CA LEU A 595 24.01 -6.83 -15.09
C LEU A 595 25.31 -7.01 -14.31
N LEU A 596 25.30 -7.88 -13.31
CA LEU A 596 26.48 -8.24 -12.53
C LEU A 596 27.55 -8.91 -13.39
N ASN A 597 27.16 -9.86 -14.27
CA ASN A 597 28.12 -10.49 -15.17
C ASN A 597 28.80 -9.48 -16.09
N LYS A 598 28.05 -8.47 -16.58
CA LYS A 598 28.61 -7.39 -17.38
C LYS A 598 29.57 -6.51 -16.58
N GLU A 599 29.25 -6.17 -15.33
CA GLU A 599 30.18 -5.39 -14.50
C GLU A 599 31.44 -6.16 -14.09
N LEU A 600 31.33 -7.49 -13.89
CA LEU A 600 32.47 -8.36 -13.59
C LEU A 600 33.45 -8.52 -14.76
N GLU A 601 33.08 -8.12 -15.99
CA GLU A 601 34.03 -8.05 -17.12
C GLU A 601 35.00 -6.87 -16.98
N GLU A 602 34.61 -5.81 -16.26
CA GLU A 602 35.34 -4.54 -16.19
C GLU A 602 35.86 -4.20 -14.78
N LYS A 603 35.27 -4.75 -13.71
CA LYS A 603 35.57 -4.39 -12.32
C LYS A 603 35.88 -5.61 -11.46
N GLU A 604 36.78 -5.43 -10.49
CA GLU A 604 37.08 -6.43 -9.46
C GLU A 604 35.87 -6.66 -8.53
N PRO A 605 35.61 -7.89 -8.05
CA PRO A 605 34.45 -8.20 -7.23
C PRO A 605 34.30 -7.33 -5.97
N MET A 606 35.41 -7.01 -5.29
CA MET A 606 35.40 -6.17 -4.09
C MET A 606 35.01 -4.71 -4.38
N VAL A 607 35.32 -4.21 -5.58
CA VAL A 607 34.90 -2.87 -6.02
C VAL A 607 33.39 -2.85 -6.26
N ILE A 608 32.85 -3.89 -6.90
CA ILE A 608 31.39 -4.02 -7.10
C ILE A 608 30.67 -4.10 -5.74
N ILE A 609 31.18 -4.88 -4.80
CA ILE A 609 30.60 -4.98 -3.45
C ILE A 609 30.55 -3.62 -2.76
N ASN A 610 31.66 -2.90 -2.69
CA ASN A 610 31.75 -1.66 -1.91
C ASN A 610 31.10 -0.46 -2.61
N ASP A 611 31.39 -0.28 -3.90
CA ASP A 611 31.07 0.96 -4.61
C ASP A 611 29.73 0.89 -5.35
N VAL A 612 29.18 -0.32 -5.54
CA VAL A 612 27.90 -0.54 -6.22
C VAL A 612 26.86 -1.09 -5.25
N LEU A 613 27.07 -2.28 -4.67
CA LEU A 613 26.05 -2.95 -3.85
C LEU A 613 25.82 -2.23 -2.51
N ILE A 614 26.88 -2.02 -1.72
CA ILE A 614 26.77 -1.35 -0.41
C ILE A 614 26.33 0.11 -0.59
N LYS A 615 26.84 0.80 -1.60
CA LYS A 615 26.42 2.17 -1.92
C LYS A 615 24.92 2.24 -2.25
N ALA A 616 24.41 1.34 -3.08
CA ALA A 616 22.98 1.27 -3.39
C ALA A 616 22.14 1.02 -2.15
N LEU A 617 22.55 0.07 -1.28
CA LEU A 617 21.84 -0.22 -0.04
C LEU A 617 21.85 0.96 0.94
N ASN A 618 22.97 1.69 1.05
CA ASN A 618 23.06 2.89 1.87
C ASN A 618 22.14 4.01 1.35
N ASP A 619 22.11 4.24 0.03
CA ASP A 619 21.23 5.26 -0.56
C ASP A 619 19.74 4.91 -0.40
N VAL A 620 19.39 3.63 -0.48
CA VAL A 620 18.03 3.13 -0.18
C VAL A 620 17.71 3.31 1.30
N GLY A 621 18.67 3.03 2.19
CA GLY A 621 18.52 3.23 3.62
C GLY A 621 18.30 4.70 3.99
N ASP A 622 19.11 5.59 3.44
CA ASP A 622 18.98 7.04 3.55
C ASP A 622 17.62 7.53 3.05
N ALA A 623 17.12 6.96 1.95
CA ALA A 623 15.81 7.30 1.40
C ALA A 623 14.67 6.79 2.30
N TYR A 624 14.83 5.63 2.93
CA TYR A 624 13.88 5.09 3.90
C TYR A 624 13.80 5.96 5.16
N ASP A 625 14.94 6.36 5.74
CA ASP A 625 14.99 7.23 6.91
C ASP A 625 14.38 8.63 6.65
N LYS A 626 14.51 9.11 5.40
CA LYS A 626 13.91 10.38 4.94
C LYS A 626 12.43 10.21 4.53
N GLY A 627 11.85 9.02 4.63
CA GLY A 627 10.47 8.72 4.24
C GLY A 627 10.20 8.84 2.74
N LYS A 628 11.25 8.77 1.91
CA LYS A 628 11.18 8.80 0.44
C LYS A 628 11.06 7.40 -0.17
N MET A 629 11.55 6.38 0.53
CA MET A 629 11.36 4.97 0.21
C MET A 629 10.66 4.26 1.36
N TYR A 630 10.01 3.14 1.08
CA TYR A 630 9.24 2.39 2.07
C TYR A 630 9.76 0.97 2.23
N LEU A 631 9.27 0.28 3.27
CA LEU A 631 9.68 -1.08 3.61
C LEU A 631 9.66 -2.08 2.42
N PRO A 632 8.67 -2.08 1.50
CA PRO A 632 8.73 -2.94 0.31
C PRO A 632 9.98 -2.74 -0.53
N GLN A 633 10.34 -1.49 -0.79
CA GLN A 633 11.49 -1.12 -1.62
C GLN A 633 12.81 -1.46 -0.92
N LEU A 634 12.87 -1.27 0.40
CA LEU A 634 14.03 -1.65 1.21
C LEU A 634 14.28 -3.16 1.16
N ILE A 635 13.24 -3.98 1.35
CA ILE A 635 13.33 -5.45 1.30
C ILE A 635 13.71 -5.90 -0.12
N ALA A 636 13.04 -5.40 -1.15
CA ALA A 636 13.33 -5.76 -2.54
C ALA A 636 14.78 -5.42 -2.93
N SER A 637 15.27 -4.24 -2.51
CA SER A 637 16.67 -3.83 -2.71
C SER A 637 17.65 -4.76 -1.99
N ALA A 638 17.37 -5.11 -0.74
CA ALA A 638 18.19 -6.05 0.04
C ALA A 638 18.23 -7.45 -0.59
N GLU A 639 17.11 -7.95 -1.11
CA GLU A 639 17.07 -9.24 -1.82
C GLU A 639 17.85 -9.21 -3.15
N ALA A 640 17.76 -8.12 -3.90
CA ALA A 640 18.53 -7.92 -5.13
C ALA A 640 20.04 -7.86 -4.84
N ALA A 641 20.45 -7.14 -3.79
CA ALA A 641 21.85 -7.13 -3.35
C ALA A 641 22.31 -8.52 -2.88
N LYS A 642 21.50 -9.23 -2.10
CA LYS A 642 21.80 -10.60 -1.64
C LYS A 642 22.02 -11.57 -2.81
N GLU A 643 21.22 -11.46 -3.87
CA GLU A 643 21.42 -12.24 -5.10
C GLU A 643 22.80 -11.93 -5.72
N ALA A 644 23.16 -10.65 -5.82
CA ALA A 644 24.46 -10.23 -6.35
C ALA A 644 25.62 -10.79 -5.51
N PHE A 645 25.54 -10.66 -4.18
CA PHE A 645 26.51 -11.23 -3.25
C PHE A 645 26.64 -12.74 -3.42
N SER A 646 25.52 -13.46 -3.51
CA SER A 646 25.51 -14.92 -3.66
C SER A 646 26.24 -15.35 -4.93
N ILE A 647 26.00 -14.65 -6.05
CA ILE A 647 26.69 -14.93 -7.33
C ILE A 647 28.19 -14.64 -7.22
N ILE A 648 28.58 -13.51 -6.61
CA ILE A 648 29.99 -13.16 -6.41
C ILE A 648 30.70 -14.20 -5.54
N SER A 649 30.12 -14.59 -4.40
CA SER A 649 30.70 -15.58 -3.49
C SER A 649 30.85 -16.97 -4.13
N LEU A 650 29.91 -17.37 -4.99
CA LEU A 650 30.00 -18.63 -5.74
C LEU A 650 31.11 -18.62 -6.80
N LYS A 651 31.28 -17.49 -7.51
CA LYS A 651 32.29 -17.35 -8.57
C LYS A 651 33.70 -17.06 -8.06
N PHE A 652 33.80 -16.38 -6.92
CA PHE A 652 35.06 -15.90 -6.35
C PHE A 652 35.15 -16.22 -4.84
N PRO A 653 35.44 -17.48 -4.47
CA PRO A 653 35.42 -17.96 -3.08
C PRO A 653 36.36 -17.17 -2.15
N SER A 654 37.43 -16.61 -2.70
CA SER A 654 38.44 -15.80 -1.99
C SER A 654 38.01 -14.37 -1.68
N SER A 655 36.84 -13.93 -2.17
CA SER A 655 36.34 -12.55 -2.02
C SER A 655 35.07 -12.44 -1.16
N GLY A 656 34.60 -13.55 -0.59
CA GLY A 656 33.45 -13.61 0.31
C GLY A 656 33.87 -13.82 1.77
N GLU A 657 34.62 -12.88 2.36
CA GLU A 657 34.78 -12.88 3.82
C GLU A 657 33.44 -12.49 4.46
N VAL A 658 32.88 -13.41 5.24
CA VAL A 658 31.73 -13.14 6.10
C VAL A 658 32.12 -12.05 7.10
N LYS A 659 31.42 -10.91 7.09
CA LYS A 659 31.75 -9.78 7.99
C LYS A 659 31.66 -10.11 9.47
N GLY A 660 30.78 -11.06 9.81
CA GLY A 660 30.57 -11.59 11.16
C GLY A 660 29.39 -12.53 11.20
N THR A 661 29.29 -13.31 12.28
CA THR A 661 28.19 -14.24 12.52
C THR A 661 27.22 -13.66 13.56
N VAL A 662 25.96 -13.52 13.18
CA VAL A 662 24.87 -13.01 14.02
C VAL A 662 23.86 -14.13 14.27
N VAL A 663 23.58 -14.45 15.53
CA VAL A 663 22.43 -15.30 15.90
C VAL A 663 21.24 -14.41 16.21
N MET A 664 20.05 -14.71 15.70
CA MET A 664 18.86 -13.88 15.91
C MET A 664 17.59 -14.71 16.16
N CYS A 665 16.71 -14.22 17.04
CA CYS A 665 15.43 -14.86 17.35
C CYS A 665 14.40 -13.86 17.88
N THR A 666 13.12 -14.24 17.86
CA THR A 666 12.15 -13.61 18.77
C THR A 666 12.15 -14.39 20.08
N VAL A 667 12.04 -13.67 21.18
CA VAL A 667 12.13 -14.26 22.52
C VAL A 667 10.89 -15.10 22.84
N LYS A 668 11.02 -16.01 23.81
CA LYS A 668 9.91 -16.84 24.29
C LYS A 668 8.65 -16.00 24.58
N GLY A 669 7.50 -16.50 24.16
CA GLY A 669 6.20 -15.85 24.23
C GLY A 669 5.92 -14.86 23.09
N ASP A 670 6.90 -14.55 22.23
CA ASP A 670 6.72 -13.62 21.13
C ASP A 670 6.71 -14.35 19.77
N VAL A 671 5.54 -14.42 19.15
CA VAL A 671 5.36 -15.05 17.84
C VAL A 671 5.51 -14.09 16.66
N HIS A 672 5.79 -12.80 16.92
CA HIS A 672 5.85 -11.77 15.89
C HIS A 672 7.27 -11.64 15.32
N ASP A 673 7.48 -12.18 14.13
CA ASP A 673 8.81 -12.32 13.53
C ASP A 673 9.05 -11.42 12.31
N ILE A 674 8.09 -10.57 11.95
CA ILE A 674 8.19 -9.64 10.81
C ILE A 674 9.46 -8.77 10.94
N GLY A 675 9.62 -8.06 12.05
CA GLY A 675 10.79 -7.20 12.29
C GLY A 675 12.12 -7.95 12.24
N LYS A 676 12.16 -9.15 12.86
CA LYS A 676 13.33 -10.04 12.82
C LYS A 676 13.68 -10.46 11.39
N ASN A 677 12.68 -10.87 10.61
CA ASN A 677 12.87 -11.31 9.23
C ASN A 677 13.37 -10.17 8.34
N ILE A 678 12.89 -8.96 8.55
CA ILE A 678 13.41 -7.75 7.88
C ILE A 678 14.88 -7.54 8.23
N CYS A 679 15.21 -7.51 9.53
CA CYS A 679 16.61 -7.37 9.98
C CYS A 679 17.51 -8.46 9.41
N LYS A 680 17.04 -9.71 9.37
CA LYS A 680 17.77 -10.84 8.76
C LYS A 680 18.09 -10.58 7.30
N VAL A 681 17.08 -10.26 6.49
CA VAL A 681 17.26 -10.01 5.05
C VAL A 681 18.25 -8.86 4.82
N VAL A 682 18.12 -7.77 5.58
CA VAL A 682 19.00 -6.61 5.49
C VAL A 682 20.43 -6.95 5.94
N MET A 683 20.66 -7.63 7.06
CA MET A 683 22.02 -8.00 7.47
C MET A 683 22.70 -8.97 6.48
N GLU A 684 21.96 -9.97 5.98
CA GLU A 684 22.47 -10.90 4.97
C GLU A 684 22.88 -10.15 3.69
N SER A 685 22.14 -9.10 3.30
CA SER A 685 22.49 -8.27 2.14
C SER A 685 23.71 -7.38 2.35
N TYR A 686 24.13 -7.15 3.60
CA TYR A 686 25.36 -6.42 3.93
C TYR A 686 26.58 -7.33 4.15
N GLY A 687 26.42 -8.65 3.97
CA GLY A 687 27.50 -9.63 4.04
C GLY A 687 27.69 -10.32 5.40
N TYR A 688 26.70 -10.22 6.30
CA TYR A 688 26.72 -10.94 7.58
C TYR A 688 26.11 -12.33 7.46
N LYS A 689 26.66 -13.30 8.20
CA LYS A 689 26.07 -14.64 8.33
C LYS A 689 25.04 -14.63 9.43
N VAL A 690 23.76 -14.73 9.07
CA VAL A 690 22.66 -14.72 10.03
C VAL A 690 22.16 -16.13 10.31
N ILE A 691 22.14 -16.52 11.58
CA ILE A 691 21.58 -17.78 12.06
C ILE A 691 20.28 -17.45 12.78
N ASP A 692 19.19 -17.82 12.15
CA ASP A 692 17.84 -17.51 12.61
C ASP A 692 17.26 -18.70 13.38
N LEU A 693 17.00 -18.52 14.68
CA LEU A 693 16.40 -19.57 15.52
C LEU A 693 14.86 -19.59 15.42
N GLY A 694 14.28 -18.67 14.64
CA GLY A 694 12.85 -18.58 14.44
C GLY A 694 12.15 -17.71 15.47
N LYS A 695 10.90 -18.07 15.77
CA LYS A 695 10.02 -17.35 16.68
C LYS A 695 9.68 -18.14 17.93
N ASP A 696 9.24 -17.45 18.98
CA ASP A 696 8.93 -18.04 20.28
C ASP A 696 10.07 -18.92 20.80
N THR A 697 11.31 -18.42 20.71
CA THR A 697 12.50 -19.23 20.96
C THR A 697 12.74 -19.41 22.48
N PRO A 698 12.82 -20.66 22.98
CA PRO A 698 13.17 -20.92 24.38
C PRO A 698 14.57 -20.42 24.73
N ILE A 699 14.77 -20.03 26.00
CA ILE A 699 16.05 -19.49 26.50
C ILE A 699 17.20 -20.49 26.27
N GLU A 700 16.92 -21.78 26.50
CA GLU A 700 17.87 -22.86 26.34
C GLU A 700 18.38 -22.96 24.89
N ALA A 701 17.50 -22.76 23.91
CA ALA A 701 17.86 -22.80 22.50
C ALA A 701 18.80 -21.64 22.10
N VAL A 702 18.64 -20.46 22.71
CA VAL A 702 19.55 -19.32 22.49
C VAL A 702 20.93 -19.60 23.08
N VAL A 703 20.98 -20.20 24.27
CA VAL A 703 22.23 -20.60 24.93
C VAL A 703 22.94 -21.71 24.13
N ASP A 704 22.22 -22.71 23.67
CA ASP A 704 22.77 -23.79 22.83
C ASP A 704 23.29 -23.24 21.49
N ALA A 705 22.59 -22.29 20.90
CA ALA A 705 23.03 -21.62 19.67
C ALA A 705 24.34 -20.85 19.86
N TYR A 706 24.54 -20.19 21.01
CA TYR A 706 25.81 -19.53 21.33
C TYR A 706 26.98 -20.53 21.32
N TYR A 707 26.85 -21.68 22.00
CA TYR A 707 27.89 -22.70 22.01
C TYR A 707 28.11 -23.35 20.65
N LYS A 708 27.03 -23.61 19.90
CA LYS A 708 27.08 -24.30 18.62
C LYS A 708 27.69 -23.46 17.51
N TYR A 709 27.40 -22.16 17.48
CA TYR A 709 27.73 -21.29 16.35
C TYR A 709 28.78 -20.22 16.66
N ASN A 710 29.13 -20.02 17.94
CA ASN A 710 30.10 -19.05 18.42
C ASN A 710 29.94 -17.66 17.74
N PRO A 711 28.75 -17.03 17.83
CA PRO A 711 28.46 -15.79 17.13
C PRO A 711 29.21 -14.59 17.72
N ASP A 712 29.43 -13.57 16.90
CA ASP A 712 29.93 -12.26 17.33
C ASP A 712 28.83 -11.46 18.05
N VAL A 713 27.58 -11.64 17.60
CA VAL A 713 26.41 -10.89 18.07
C VAL A 713 25.20 -11.81 18.24
N ILE A 714 24.43 -11.57 19.30
CA ILE A 714 23.12 -12.17 19.54
C ILE A 714 22.05 -11.07 19.49
N GLY A 715 21.15 -11.16 18.51
CA GLY A 715 20.01 -10.26 18.34
C GLY A 715 18.72 -10.84 18.94
N LEU A 716 18.08 -10.11 19.84
CA LEU A 716 16.80 -10.50 20.44
C LEU A 716 15.70 -9.51 20.04
N SER A 717 14.60 -10.05 19.51
CA SER A 717 13.43 -9.26 19.08
C SER A 717 12.22 -9.49 19.97
N ALA A 718 11.48 -8.43 20.30
CA ALA A 718 10.16 -8.50 20.93
C ALA A 718 9.22 -7.41 20.39
N LEU A 719 8.00 -7.79 20.03
CA LEU A 719 6.93 -6.88 19.61
C LEU A 719 5.95 -6.59 20.75
N MET A 720 5.77 -7.52 21.68
CA MET A 720 4.84 -7.32 22.81
C MET A 720 5.60 -6.85 24.05
N THR A 721 5.04 -5.88 24.77
CA THR A 721 5.63 -5.41 26.03
C THR A 721 5.71 -6.52 27.10
N THR A 722 4.83 -7.53 27.02
CA THR A 722 4.80 -8.69 27.91
C THR A 722 6.00 -9.62 27.70
N THR A 723 6.57 -9.66 26.49
CA THR A 723 7.67 -10.56 26.11
C THR A 723 9.05 -9.96 26.40
N VAL A 724 9.12 -8.68 26.77
CA VAL A 724 10.36 -8.02 27.25
C VAL A 724 10.92 -8.68 28.51
N ILE A 725 10.08 -9.28 29.35
CA ILE A 725 10.54 -10.05 30.53
C ILE A 725 11.33 -11.28 30.08
N SER A 726 10.82 -12.03 29.09
CA SER A 726 11.50 -13.19 28.54
C SER A 726 12.80 -12.80 27.84
N MET A 727 12.86 -11.60 27.25
CA MET A 727 14.12 -11.02 26.75
C MET A 727 15.13 -10.80 27.88
N GLU A 728 14.72 -10.15 28.97
CA GLU A 728 15.58 -9.93 30.15
C GLU A 728 16.10 -11.26 30.74
N ASP A 729 15.23 -12.26 30.86
CA ASP A 729 15.61 -13.59 31.36
C ASP A 729 16.60 -14.30 30.42
N THR A 730 16.46 -14.11 29.11
CA THR A 730 17.40 -14.62 28.10
C THR A 730 18.77 -13.98 28.25
N ILE A 731 18.82 -12.65 28.42
CA ILE A 731 20.07 -11.90 28.64
C ILE A 731 20.74 -12.37 29.92
N LYS A 732 20.00 -12.52 31.03
CA LYS A 732 20.53 -13.05 32.29
C LYS A 732 21.12 -14.46 32.13
N ALA A 733 20.48 -15.33 31.35
CA ALA A 733 21.01 -16.66 31.08
C ALA A 733 22.32 -16.61 30.29
N LEU A 734 22.41 -15.76 29.26
CA LEU A 734 23.64 -15.55 28.49
C LEU A 734 24.78 -14.95 29.35
N ARG A 735 24.47 -14.06 30.28
CA ARG A 735 25.48 -13.50 31.21
C ARG A 735 25.98 -14.52 32.23
N LYS A 736 25.13 -15.45 32.70
CA LYS A 736 25.55 -16.52 33.62
C LYS A 736 26.61 -17.46 33.05
N ILE A 737 26.69 -17.55 31.72
CA ILE A 737 27.66 -18.40 31.01
C ILE A 737 28.85 -17.60 30.46
N ASP A 738 29.04 -16.35 30.91
CA ASP A 738 30.07 -15.44 30.43
C ASP A 738 30.09 -15.28 28.90
N CYS A 739 28.90 -15.12 28.30
CA CYS A 739 28.75 -14.90 26.86
C CYS A 739 29.58 -13.70 26.38
N LYS A 740 30.49 -13.95 25.44
CA LYS A 740 31.38 -12.93 24.84
C LYS A 740 30.74 -12.16 23.68
N ALA A 741 29.69 -12.71 23.09
CA ALA A 741 28.95 -12.07 22.01
C ALA A 741 28.28 -10.78 22.51
N LYS A 742 28.20 -9.76 21.66
CA LYS A 742 27.43 -8.55 21.98
C LYS A 742 25.94 -8.84 21.84
N ILE A 743 25.16 -8.41 22.82
CA ILE A 743 23.72 -8.61 22.85
C ILE A 743 23.03 -7.33 22.38
N ILE A 744 22.32 -7.41 21.25
CA ILE A 744 21.55 -6.31 20.69
C ILE A 744 20.07 -6.63 20.84
N VAL A 745 19.27 -5.67 21.29
CA VAL A 745 17.82 -5.81 21.41
C VAL A 745 17.07 -4.84 20.50
N GLY A 746 15.90 -5.26 20.02
CA GLY A 746 15.03 -4.44 19.18
C GLY A 746 13.57 -4.90 19.17
N GLY A 747 12.73 -4.16 18.44
CA GLY A 747 11.31 -4.42 18.27
C GLY A 747 10.42 -3.27 18.76
N ALA A 748 9.14 -3.27 18.36
CA ALA A 748 8.25 -2.10 18.40
C ALA A 748 8.04 -1.50 19.81
N VAL A 749 8.22 -2.32 20.84
CA VAL A 749 8.04 -1.93 22.25
C VAL A 749 9.36 -1.58 22.95
N LEU A 750 10.50 -1.79 22.29
CA LEU A 750 11.82 -1.50 22.84
C LEU A 750 12.18 -0.04 22.63
N THR A 751 12.86 0.50 23.63
CA THR A 751 13.53 1.82 23.60
C THR A 751 14.92 1.65 24.20
N LYS A 752 15.80 2.64 23.99
CA LYS A 752 17.13 2.64 24.60
C LYS A 752 17.08 2.46 26.13
N ASP A 753 16.19 3.18 26.80
CA ASP A 753 16.01 3.07 28.26
C ASP A 753 15.61 1.66 28.70
N ILE A 754 14.78 0.97 27.92
CA ILE A 754 14.38 -0.41 28.21
C ILE A 754 15.56 -1.35 28.02
N ALA A 755 16.31 -1.18 26.92
CA ALA A 755 17.47 -2.02 26.60
C ALA A 755 18.55 -1.94 27.69
N ASP A 756 18.86 -0.73 28.15
CA ASP A 756 19.82 -0.50 29.24
C ASP A 756 19.36 -1.18 30.54
N ARG A 757 18.06 -1.08 30.86
CA ARG A 757 17.49 -1.67 32.07
C ARG A 757 17.55 -3.20 32.09
N ILE A 758 17.35 -3.85 30.93
CA ILE A 758 17.36 -5.32 30.82
C ILE A 758 18.78 -5.90 30.61
N GLY A 759 19.80 -5.04 30.56
CA GLY A 759 21.21 -5.45 30.49
C GLY A 759 21.71 -5.81 29.09
N ALA A 760 21.05 -5.32 28.04
CA ALA A 760 21.54 -5.42 26.66
C ALA A 760 22.82 -4.58 26.47
N ASP A 761 23.68 -4.96 25.54
CA ASP A 761 24.85 -4.13 25.19
C ASP A 761 24.46 -2.95 24.30
N TYR A 762 23.48 -3.16 23.41
CA TYR A 762 23.02 -2.14 22.48
C TYR A 762 21.52 -2.27 22.15
N TYR A 763 20.96 -1.18 21.65
CA TYR A 763 19.59 -1.08 21.14
C TYR A 763 19.62 -0.68 19.67
N SER A 764 18.77 -1.30 18.85
CA SER A 764 18.45 -0.82 17.51
C SER A 764 16.97 -0.61 17.33
N SER A 765 16.59 0.55 16.78
CA SER A 765 15.22 0.92 16.45
C SER A 765 14.70 0.26 15.17
N ASP A 766 15.60 -0.03 14.23
CA ASP A 766 15.27 -0.46 12.87
C ASP A 766 16.41 -1.30 12.27
N ALA A 767 16.18 -1.85 11.07
CA ALA A 767 17.11 -2.76 10.41
C ALA A 767 18.40 -2.07 9.90
N LEU A 768 18.35 -0.78 9.56
CA LEU A 768 19.50 -0.04 9.03
C LEU A 768 20.42 0.41 10.15
N SER A 769 19.83 0.97 11.21
CA SER A 769 20.53 1.28 12.47
C SER A 769 21.27 0.05 13.01
N LEU A 770 20.67 -1.13 12.86
CA LEU A 770 21.28 -2.39 13.27
C LEU A 770 22.54 -2.68 12.45
N VAL A 771 22.48 -2.55 11.13
CA VAL A 771 23.64 -2.79 10.25
C VAL A 771 24.75 -1.78 10.48
N ASN A 772 24.42 -0.50 10.67
CA ASN A 772 25.39 0.53 11.00
C ASN A 772 26.11 0.19 12.31
N LEU A 773 25.35 -0.20 13.33
CA LEU A 773 25.88 -0.65 14.61
C LEU A 773 26.76 -1.90 14.46
N LEU A 774 26.35 -2.89 13.67
CA LEU A 774 27.14 -4.10 13.41
C LEU A 774 28.49 -3.78 12.75
N THR A 775 28.52 -2.80 11.85
CA THR A 775 29.73 -2.34 11.17
C THR A 775 30.72 -1.69 12.14
N GLU A 776 30.22 -1.02 13.18
CA GLU A 776 31.05 -0.39 14.22
C GLU A 776 31.62 -1.40 15.21
N ILE A 777 30.81 -2.39 15.63
CA ILE A 777 31.16 -3.31 16.72
C ILE A 777 31.92 -4.56 16.26
N ILE A 778 31.67 -5.03 15.04
CA ILE A 778 32.40 -6.16 14.44
C ILE A 778 33.53 -5.57 13.59
N LYS A 779 34.65 -5.25 14.22
CA LYS A 779 35.87 -4.85 13.50
C LYS A 779 36.63 -6.08 13.04
N HIS A 780 36.97 -6.11 11.75
CA HIS A 780 37.88 -7.07 11.13
C HIS A 780 39.29 -7.02 11.72
#